data_AF-A0A9E5IKV3-F1
#
_entry.id   AF-A0A9E5IKV3-F1
#
_cell.length_a   1.000
_cell.length_b   1.000
_cell.length_c   1.000
_cell.angle_alpha   90.00
_cell.angle_beta   90.00
_cell.angle_gamma   90.00
#
_symmetry.space_group_name_H-M   'P 1'
#
loop_
_entity.id
_entity.type
_entity.pdbx_description
1 polymer ?
#
loop_
_entity_poly.entity_id
_entity_poly.type
_entity_poly.pdbx_seq_one_letter_code
_entity_poly.pdbx_strand_id
1 'polypeptide(L)'
;MKSLHYPRLLVNTRKLASASSVFLPFLILSPKLSAATIQKANNSTVLSTGSSWTGGSAPTSSDLAGFSSAISASGATTTIGTGVSFAGILFSSNPANNIVINAGTAGTLALGSSGIDLNGSTRSLTIGSTVSLGANQTWKTGSATSNTTQLSVTGLISGSGALTLAGAASPTNQAVFLSNAGNTFSGGVTLSSGGALRISSAAATVASGAVTASAIGTGSMTINGGTIFSAGGSIASNVTVNSDFTVNVGTVANNGRFTANGGTWDLSGSTRTVSLGRYAAASSVIVGGFESFRFNLLTNAPAILIQNGNLRFVRETSLSPAATDYSNITFGTAVNFASGAGFTVGDHVLTTFSTGNPFGTTAGAQPTVTVESGGYFNLSDATNSRSPTIRSLSGAGKVTNFSSATGTSTLSINPVYGDSTTFSGNIADGSANTSVIAASVGSIAITKTGAGTQIFSGSNAYTGPTTISAGKLLINGTHTVGSGVTGAYNVTGGILGGTGTVDLSASNLGVTVANGAQLEANSADGLSFILGSGTLNLSAALASATPSMLFTLGAPGGSVITASSASIGSGALNFDDFSFTKGEGFGPGAYVLFNLTSISGTLGSSLTGTVDGLNSTIGLSDNNIILTVASAIPEPSAYSAVLGLGGIALAATRRRRPMV
;
A
#
# COMPACT_ATOMS: atom_id res chain seq x y z
N MET A 1 -9.69 32.94 -59.43
CA MET A 1 -10.13 34.16 -60.15
C MET A 1 -10.39 35.25 -59.13
N LYS A 2 -9.68 36.36 -59.30
CA LYS A 2 -9.88 37.75 -58.82
C LYS A 2 -10.08 37.99 -57.29
N SER A 3 -9.16 38.61 -56.54
CA SER A 3 -8.57 39.98 -56.66
C SER A 3 -9.49 41.04 -56.01
N LEU A 4 -9.07 42.03 -55.22
CA LEU A 4 -7.79 42.49 -54.65
C LEU A 4 -8.12 43.62 -53.62
N HIS A 5 -7.26 43.79 -52.60
CA HIS A 5 -6.68 45.05 -52.07
C HIS A 5 -7.47 46.16 -51.30
N TYR A 6 -6.82 46.54 -50.18
CA TYR A 6 -6.96 47.68 -49.26
C TYR A 6 -6.74 49.08 -49.90
N PRO A 7 -7.08 50.22 -49.22
CA PRO A 7 -6.08 50.91 -48.38
C PRO A 7 -6.57 51.65 -47.10
N ARG A 8 -5.58 51.99 -46.26
CA ARG A 8 -5.54 52.85 -45.05
C ARG A 8 -6.11 54.28 -45.24
N LEU A 9 -6.56 54.94 -44.15
CA LEU A 9 -5.92 56.16 -43.61
C LEU A 9 -6.45 56.62 -42.23
N LEU A 10 -5.65 57.44 -41.58
CA LEU A 10 -5.59 57.87 -40.17
C LEU A 10 -6.31 59.21 -39.89
N VAL A 11 -6.71 59.41 -38.62
CA VAL A 11 -6.61 60.65 -37.78
C VAL A 11 -7.81 61.64 -37.66
N ASN A 12 -8.22 61.79 -36.38
CA ASN A 12 -8.75 62.92 -35.58
C ASN A 12 -9.64 64.00 -36.22
N THR A 13 -10.75 64.35 -35.54
CA THR A 13 -10.82 65.48 -34.59
C THR A 13 -12.24 65.63 -33.97
N ARG A 14 -12.28 66.16 -32.75
CA ARG A 14 -13.44 66.34 -31.86
C ARG A 14 -14.49 67.33 -32.39
N LYS A 15 -15.77 67.14 -32.03
CA LYS A 15 -16.61 68.19 -31.36
C LYS A 15 -17.97 67.68 -30.82
N LEU A 16 -18.07 67.80 -29.50
CA LEU A 16 -19.21 68.09 -28.60
C LEU A 16 -20.68 67.72 -28.94
N ALA A 17 -21.24 66.94 -28.00
CA ALA A 17 -22.43 67.18 -27.18
C ALA A 17 -23.85 67.01 -27.76
N SER A 18 -24.52 65.96 -27.29
CA SER A 18 -25.94 65.97 -26.91
C SER A 18 -26.17 64.87 -25.86
N ALA A 19 -26.84 65.23 -24.77
CA ALA A 19 -26.98 64.44 -23.55
C ALA A 19 -27.93 63.24 -23.72
N SER A 20 -27.45 62.05 -23.35
CA SER A 20 -28.29 60.89 -23.01
C SER A 20 -27.98 60.49 -21.58
N SER A 21 -28.95 60.69 -20.70
CA SER A 21 -28.92 60.30 -19.29
C SER A 21 -28.73 58.79 -19.14
N VAL A 22 -27.50 58.36 -18.86
CA VAL A 22 -27.17 57.00 -18.44
C VAL A 22 -27.49 56.89 -16.95
N PHE A 23 -28.52 56.10 -16.63
CA PHE A 23 -28.76 55.62 -15.27
C PHE A 23 -27.62 54.65 -14.91
N LEU A 24 -26.61 55.12 -14.18
CA LEU A 24 -25.64 54.24 -13.52
C LEU A 24 -26.38 53.47 -12.42
N PRO A 25 -26.41 52.12 -12.43
CA PRO A 25 -26.77 51.42 -11.20
C PRO A 25 -25.66 51.74 -10.20
N PHE A 26 -26.02 52.41 -9.11
CA PHE A 26 -25.21 52.42 -7.90
C PHE A 26 -25.02 50.96 -7.49
N LEU A 27 -23.90 50.36 -7.87
CA LEU A 27 -23.40 49.16 -7.21
C LEU A 27 -23.10 49.61 -5.79
N ILE A 28 -24.08 49.43 -4.90
CA ILE A 28 -23.83 49.47 -3.46
C ILE A 28 -22.86 48.32 -3.23
N LEU A 29 -21.56 48.63 -3.22
CA LEU A 29 -20.57 47.82 -2.54
C LEU A 29 -21.01 47.83 -1.08
N SER A 30 -21.86 46.89 -0.69
CA SER A 30 -22.06 46.61 0.73
C SER A 30 -20.65 46.30 1.25
N PRO A 31 -20.08 47.11 2.16
CA PRO A 31 -18.84 46.71 2.77
C PRO A 31 -19.09 45.33 3.37
N LYS A 32 -18.24 44.35 3.07
CA LYS A 32 -18.19 43.16 3.92
C LYS A 32 -17.93 43.70 5.31
N LEU A 33 -18.95 43.75 6.18
CA LEU A 33 -18.74 44.08 7.58
C LEU A 33 -17.74 43.04 8.09
N SER A 34 -16.51 43.47 8.33
CA SER A 34 -15.55 42.67 9.07
C SER A 34 -16.12 42.55 10.49
N ALA A 35 -16.14 41.34 11.04
CA ALA A 35 -16.53 41.14 12.42
C ALA A 35 -15.71 42.07 13.32
N ALA A 36 -16.38 42.82 14.19
CA ALA A 36 -15.69 43.67 15.16
C ALA A 36 -15.10 42.78 16.26
N THR A 37 -13.87 43.06 16.70
CA THR A 37 -13.28 42.35 17.83
C THR A 37 -13.60 43.07 19.13
N ILE A 38 -14.41 42.45 19.98
CA ILE A 38 -14.73 42.96 21.32
C ILE A 38 -13.79 42.28 22.32
N GLN A 39 -12.96 43.09 22.99
CA GLN A 39 -11.90 42.57 23.85
C GLN A 39 -12.43 42.23 25.23
N LYS A 40 -12.06 41.04 25.73
CA LYS A 40 -12.33 40.58 27.08
C LYS A 40 -11.60 41.49 28.08
N ALA A 41 -12.34 42.00 29.06
CA ALA A 41 -11.76 42.76 30.17
C ALA A 41 -11.11 41.81 31.18
N ASN A 42 -10.13 42.30 31.96
CA ASN A 42 -9.39 41.49 32.95
C ASN A 42 -10.23 41.21 34.21
N ASN A 43 -11.24 40.35 34.07
CA ASN A 43 -12.14 39.91 35.13
C ASN A 43 -12.62 38.48 34.88
N SER A 44 -13.09 37.82 35.93
CA SER A 44 -13.67 36.47 35.87
C SER A 44 -15.17 36.47 35.55
N THR A 45 -15.74 37.63 35.20
CA THR A 45 -17.17 37.79 34.96
C THR A 45 -17.63 36.95 33.77
N VAL A 46 -18.86 36.44 33.85
CA VAL A 46 -19.50 35.56 32.86
C VAL A 46 -19.53 36.19 31.46
N LEU A 47 -19.22 35.42 30.42
CA LEU A 47 -19.10 35.92 29.05
C LEU A 47 -20.41 36.48 28.48
N SER A 48 -21.55 36.05 28.99
CA SER A 48 -22.87 36.50 28.54
C SER A 48 -23.25 37.91 29.01
N THR A 49 -22.48 38.51 29.92
CA THR A 49 -22.77 39.86 30.44
C THR A 49 -21.79 40.89 29.92
N GLY A 50 -22.28 42.10 29.62
CA GLY A 50 -21.48 43.20 29.08
C GLY A 50 -20.28 43.60 29.96
N SER A 51 -20.39 43.47 31.28
CA SER A 51 -19.29 43.73 32.24
C SER A 51 -18.08 42.79 32.08
N SER A 52 -18.21 41.68 31.35
CA SER A 52 -17.08 40.81 31.03
C SER A 52 -16.15 41.40 29.97
N TRP A 53 -16.62 42.43 29.24
CA TRP A 53 -16.00 42.96 28.04
C TRP A 53 -15.63 44.43 28.19
N THR A 54 -14.57 44.82 27.51
CA THR A 54 -14.23 46.22 27.32
C THR A 54 -15.36 46.92 26.56
N GLY A 55 -15.73 48.14 26.97
CA GLY A 55 -16.87 48.86 26.39
C GLY A 55 -18.25 48.40 26.90
N GLY A 56 -18.32 47.44 27.83
CA GLY A 56 -19.54 47.13 28.57
C GLY A 56 -20.63 46.40 27.78
N SER A 57 -20.34 45.92 26.58
CA SER A 57 -21.27 45.17 25.71
C SER A 57 -20.66 43.81 25.36
N ALA A 58 -21.46 42.74 25.46
CA ALA A 58 -21.00 41.41 25.09
C ALA A 58 -21.01 41.22 23.56
N PRO A 59 -20.04 40.47 22.99
CA PRO A 59 -20.01 40.16 21.58
C PRO A 59 -21.25 39.37 21.15
N THR A 60 -21.72 39.68 19.94
CA THR A 60 -22.84 39.00 19.28
C THR A 60 -22.33 37.98 18.26
N SER A 61 -23.24 37.29 17.57
CA SER A 61 -22.89 36.36 16.49
C SER A 61 -22.16 37.03 15.30
N SER A 62 -22.12 38.36 15.26
CA SER A 62 -21.38 39.14 14.26
C SER A 62 -20.00 39.62 14.73
N ASP A 63 -19.65 39.40 16.00
CA ASP A 63 -18.44 39.93 16.63
C ASP A 63 -17.47 38.81 17.05
N LEU A 64 -16.17 39.10 17.00
CA LEU A 64 -15.12 38.24 17.55
C LEU A 64 -14.95 38.49 19.05
N ALA A 65 -14.96 37.41 19.82
CA ALA A 65 -14.55 37.38 21.22
C ALA A 65 -13.02 37.43 21.31
N GLY A 66 -12.47 38.61 21.60
CA GLY A 66 -11.03 38.85 21.63
C GLY A 66 -10.41 38.66 23.02
N PHE A 67 -9.33 37.89 23.09
CA PHE A 67 -8.48 37.70 24.28
C PHE A 67 -7.11 38.31 24.00
N SER A 68 -6.51 38.97 24.98
CA SER A 68 -5.27 39.74 24.78
C SER A 68 -4.36 39.68 26.00
N SER A 69 -3.18 40.28 25.87
CA SER A 69 -2.22 40.53 26.95
C SER A 69 -2.77 41.34 28.13
N ALA A 70 -3.94 41.99 27.97
CA ALA A 70 -4.62 42.65 29.09
C ALA A 70 -5.13 41.67 30.16
N ILE A 71 -5.30 40.39 29.81
CA ILE A 71 -5.79 39.35 30.72
C ILE A 71 -4.65 38.83 31.59
N SER A 72 -4.72 39.11 32.89
CA SER A 72 -3.85 38.52 33.92
C SER A 72 -4.49 37.28 34.54
N ALA A 73 -3.94 36.76 35.65
CA ALA A 73 -4.47 35.55 36.29
C ALA A 73 -5.93 35.70 36.72
N SER A 74 -6.37 36.91 37.10
CA SER A 74 -7.75 37.18 37.55
C SER A 74 -8.80 37.07 36.43
N GLY A 75 -8.39 37.23 35.18
CA GLY A 75 -9.28 37.13 34.01
C GLY A 75 -9.13 35.84 33.20
N ALA A 76 -8.27 34.92 33.65
CA ALA A 76 -7.91 33.71 32.91
C ALA A 76 -9.04 32.68 32.83
N THR A 77 -9.94 32.66 33.82
CA THR A 77 -11.04 31.69 33.90
C THR A 77 -12.39 32.41 33.92
N THR A 78 -13.33 31.92 33.10
CA THR A 78 -14.69 32.46 32.97
C THR A 78 -15.70 31.36 32.60
N THR A 79 -16.98 31.68 32.49
CA THR A 79 -18.05 30.77 32.07
C THR A 79 -18.92 31.39 30.97
N ILE A 80 -19.65 30.56 30.24
CA ILE A 80 -20.60 31.02 29.20
C ILE A 80 -21.97 31.47 29.75
N GLY A 81 -22.21 31.37 31.06
CA GLY A 81 -23.49 31.78 31.66
C GLY A 81 -24.66 30.92 31.21
N THR A 82 -25.62 31.53 30.53
CA THR A 82 -26.79 30.86 29.91
C THR A 82 -26.58 30.51 28.44
N GLY A 83 -25.36 30.70 27.92
CA GLY A 83 -25.01 30.54 26.52
C GLY A 83 -24.59 31.87 25.89
N VAL A 84 -23.72 31.77 24.88
CA VAL A 84 -23.22 32.91 24.11
C VAL A 84 -23.15 32.54 22.63
N SER A 85 -23.27 33.55 21.77
CA SER A 85 -23.11 33.38 20.32
C SER A 85 -22.10 34.41 19.83
N PHE A 86 -20.97 33.94 19.29
CA PHE A 86 -19.90 34.79 18.75
C PHE A 86 -19.68 34.48 17.27
N ALA A 87 -19.18 35.43 16.50
CA ALA A 87 -18.66 35.14 15.16
C ALA A 87 -17.45 34.19 15.22
N GLY A 88 -16.65 34.28 16.29
CA GLY A 88 -15.49 33.44 16.57
C GLY A 88 -14.73 33.89 17.84
N ILE A 89 -13.69 33.15 18.19
CA ILE A 89 -12.75 33.49 19.28
C ILE A 89 -11.39 33.82 18.68
N LEU A 90 -10.76 34.90 19.15
CA LEU A 90 -9.46 35.35 18.68
C LEU A 90 -8.53 35.64 19.85
N PHE A 91 -7.33 35.08 19.85
CA PHE A 91 -6.23 35.58 20.68
C PHE A 91 -5.56 36.74 19.94
N SER A 92 -6.06 37.95 20.18
CA SER A 92 -5.62 39.20 19.54
C SER A 92 -4.19 39.61 19.91
N SER A 93 -3.72 39.21 21.09
CA SER A 93 -2.31 39.22 21.50
C SER A 93 -2.10 38.16 22.59
N ASN A 94 -0.85 37.86 22.94
CA ASN A 94 -0.53 36.77 23.87
C ASN A 94 -1.03 37.07 25.31
N PRO A 95 -2.03 36.34 25.84
CA PRO A 95 -2.48 36.54 27.22
C PRO A 95 -1.38 36.19 28.23
N ALA A 96 -1.44 36.73 29.44
CA ALA A 96 -0.43 36.41 30.46
C ALA A 96 -0.58 34.97 31.02
N ASN A 97 -1.78 34.40 30.93
CA ASN A 97 -2.12 33.07 31.44
C ASN A 97 -2.90 32.26 30.38
N ASN A 98 -2.95 30.94 30.58
CA ASN A 98 -3.83 30.08 29.78
C ASN A 98 -5.29 30.42 30.07
N ILE A 99 -6.13 30.42 29.04
CA ILE A 99 -7.54 30.81 29.16
C ILE A 99 -8.40 29.56 29.34
N VAL A 100 -9.38 29.63 30.24
CA VAL A 100 -10.36 28.57 30.49
C VAL A 100 -11.78 29.13 30.38
N ILE A 101 -12.57 28.57 29.47
CA ILE A 101 -13.99 28.88 29.28
C ILE A 101 -14.82 27.66 29.70
N ASN A 102 -15.38 27.72 30.90
CA ASN A 102 -16.18 26.64 31.47
C ASN A 102 -17.67 26.74 31.08
N ALA A 103 -18.39 25.66 31.30
CA ALA A 103 -19.85 25.69 31.31
C ALA A 103 -20.34 26.71 32.36
N GLY A 104 -21.45 27.39 32.04
CA GLY A 104 -22.20 28.16 33.02
C GLY A 104 -23.33 27.32 33.62
N THR A 105 -24.45 27.96 33.94
CA THR A 105 -25.65 27.29 34.48
C THR A 105 -26.37 26.47 33.40
N ALA A 106 -26.37 26.92 32.15
CA ALA A 106 -26.96 26.25 30.99
C ALA A 106 -26.43 26.84 29.67
N GLY A 107 -26.79 26.23 28.53
CA GLY A 107 -26.56 26.80 27.20
C GLY A 107 -25.31 26.31 26.47
N THR A 108 -25.02 26.94 25.34
CA THR A 108 -23.93 26.56 24.43
C THR A 108 -23.06 27.76 24.08
N LEU A 109 -21.79 27.48 23.77
CA LEU A 109 -20.89 28.37 23.05
C LEU A 109 -21.15 28.16 21.55
N ALA A 110 -22.00 29.00 20.96
CA ALA A 110 -22.23 28.99 19.52
C ALA A 110 -21.17 29.84 18.82
N LEU A 111 -20.54 29.26 17.80
CA LEU A 111 -19.49 29.91 17.03
C LEU A 111 -19.93 30.00 15.55
N GLY A 112 -19.78 31.20 14.97
CA GLY A 112 -19.97 31.47 13.56
C GLY A 112 -18.80 31.01 12.70
N SER A 113 -18.80 31.41 11.42
CA SER A 113 -17.80 30.96 10.44
C SER A 113 -16.37 31.45 10.69
N SER A 114 -16.16 32.41 11.61
CA SER A 114 -14.81 32.89 11.93
C SER A 114 -14.02 31.89 12.78
N GLY A 115 -14.70 30.95 13.45
CA GLY A 115 -14.05 29.84 14.17
C GLY A 115 -13.20 30.29 15.36
N ILE A 116 -12.02 29.69 15.51
CA ILE A 116 -11.09 29.97 16.62
C ILE A 116 -9.71 30.24 16.03
N ASP A 117 -9.09 31.36 16.38
CA ASP A 117 -7.73 31.68 15.93
C ASP A 117 -6.81 31.98 17.12
N LEU A 118 -5.87 31.06 17.37
CA LEU A 118 -4.85 31.15 18.43
C LEU A 118 -3.43 31.37 17.87
N ASN A 119 -3.29 31.58 16.55
CA ASN A 119 -1.99 31.49 15.86
C ASN A 119 -0.94 32.49 16.42
N GLY A 120 -1.38 33.67 16.84
CA GLY A 120 -0.51 34.71 17.41
C GLY A 120 -0.07 34.53 18.88
N SER A 121 -0.35 33.37 19.51
CA SER A 121 -0.13 33.18 20.95
C SER A 121 0.63 31.90 21.29
N THR A 122 1.30 31.91 22.45
CA THR A 122 1.92 30.75 23.08
C THR A 122 1.13 30.24 24.30
N ARG A 123 -0.08 30.75 24.50
CA ARG A 123 -0.99 30.29 25.57
C ARG A 123 -1.98 29.28 25.02
N SER A 124 -2.51 28.46 25.92
CA SER A 124 -3.59 27.54 25.59
C SER A 124 -4.97 28.13 25.88
N LEU A 125 -5.96 27.58 25.18
CA LEU A 125 -7.39 27.78 25.42
C LEU A 125 -8.00 26.42 25.80
N THR A 126 -8.65 26.34 26.95
CA THR A 126 -9.48 25.20 27.34
C THR A 126 -10.96 25.58 27.29
N ILE A 127 -11.77 24.81 26.58
CA ILE A 127 -13.22 24.97 26.49
C ILE A 127 -13.89 23.76 27.15
N GLY A 128 -14.44 23.97 28.35
CA GLY A 128 -15.24 22.98 29.08
C GLY A 128 -16.75 23.08 28.84
N SER A 129 -17.20 24.10 28.12
CA SER A 129 -18.62 24.27 27.76
C SER A 129 -18.99 23.51 26.48
N THR A 130 -20.27 23.20 26.32
CA THR A 130 -20.79 22.66 25.04
C THR A 130 -20.58 23.67 23.93
N VAL A 131 -19.99 23.23 22.82
CA VAL A 131 -19.76 24.01 21.61
C VAL A 131 -20.77 23.60 20.53
N SER A 132 -21.36 24.58 19.85
CA SER A 132 -22.24 24.34 18.71
C SER A 132 -21.61 24.91 17.43
N LEU A 133 -21.41 24.03 16.44
CA LEU A 133 -20.95 24.35 15.10
C LEU A 133 -22.14 24.67 14.21
N GLY A 134 -22.60 25.94 14.27
CA GLY A 134 -23.70 26.43 13.42
C GLY A 134 -23.30 26.77 11.98
N ALA A 135 -21.99 26.83 11.71
CA ALA A 135 -21.40 27.07 10.41
C ALA A 135 -20.07 26.31 10.28
N ASN A 136 -19.54 26.20 9.06
CA ASN A 136 -18.20 25.66 8.84
C ASN A 136 -17.17 26.58 9.52
N GLN A 137 -16.24 25.99 10.27
CA GLN A 137 -15.26 26.72 11.06
C GLN A 137 -13.84 26.31 10.71
N THR A 138 -12.91 27.24 10.92
CA THR A 138 -11.48 26.93 10.97
C THR A 138 -10.97 27.22 12.38
N TRP A 139 -10.31 26.23 12.98
CA TRP A 139 -9.61 26.37 14.26
C TRP A 139 -8.11 26.36 13.98
N LYS A 140 -7.43 27.47 14.29
CA LYS A 140 -6.01 27.66 14.03
C LYS A 140 -5.19 27.63 15.31
N THR A 141 -4.15 26.81 15.33
CA THR A 141 -3.12 26.79 16.38
C THR A 141 -1.81 27.44 15.88
N GLY A 142 -1.01 27.97 16.81
CA GLY A 142 0.22 28.72 16.57
C GLY A 142 1.48 28.09 17.20
N SER A 143 2.44 28.92 17.63
CA SER A 143 3.80 28.52 18.07
C SER A 143 4.00 28.44 19.59
N ALA A 144 3.14 27.78 20.34
CA ALA A 144 3.47 27.33 21.70
C ALA A 144 4.37 26.08 21.67
N THR A 145 4.61 25.48 22.83
CA THR A 145 5.55 24.35 22.98
C THR A 145 5.21 23.18 22.04
N SER A 146 6.21 22.78 21.26
CA SER A 146 6.19 21.60 20.37
C SER A 146 5.47 20.40 20.98
N ASN A 147 4.61 19.73 20.21
CA ASN A 147 3.87 18.52 20.61
C ASN A 147 2.93 18.69 21.83
N THR A 148 2.54 19.92 22.17
CA THR A 148 1.53 20.19 23.21
C THR A 148 0.18 20.58 22.63
N THR A 149 -0.86 20.46 23.45
CA THR A 149 -2.22 20.90 23.08
C THR A 149 -2.35 22.40 23.32
N GLN A 150 -2.66 23.15 22.28
CA GLN A 150 -2.94 24.58 22.42
C GLN A 150 -4.43 24.85 22.62
N LEU A 151 -5.29 24.12 21.90
CA LEU A 151 -6.74 24.21 22.06
C LEU A 151 -7.25 22.89 22.61
N SER A 152 -7.76 22.88 23.83
CA SER A 152 -8.39 21.71 24.44
C SER A 152 -9.90 21.91 24.51
N VAL A 153 -10.67 21.04 23.87
CA VAL A 153 -12.14 21.05 23.96
C VAL A 153 -12.58 19.78 24.67
N THR A 154 -13.13 19.97 25.87
CA THR A 154 -13.60 18.89 26.74
C THR A 154 -15.13 18.84 26.83
N GLY A 155 -15.80 19.96 26.55
CA GLY A 155 -17.24 19.99 26.37
C GLY A 155 -17.70 19.27 25.09
N LEU A 156 -19.00 18.96 25.03
CA LEU A 156 -19.63 18.33 23.88
C LEU A 156 -19.57 19.27 22.67
N ILE A 157 -19.21 18.75 21.49
CA ILE A 157 -19.31 19.46 20.21
C ILE A 157 -20.47 18.88 19.40
N SER A 158 -21.36 19.75 18.95
CA SER A 158 -22.58 19.40 18.20
C SER A 158 -22.79 20.35 17.01
N GLY A 159 -23.79 20.09 16.16
CA GLY A 159 -24.16 20.93 15.03
C GLY A 159 -23.79 20.35 13.66
N SER A 160 -24.17 21.02 12.58
CA SER A 160 -23.95 20.54 11.21
C SER A 160 -22.69 21.09 10.54
N GLY A 161 -22.03 22.07 11.16
CA GLY A 161 -20.83 22.71 10.61
C GLY A 161 -19.64 21.75 10.50
N ALA A 162 -18.87 21.88 9.43
CA ALA A 162 -17.58 21.21 9.26
C ALA A 162 -16.49 21.92 10.08
N LEU A 163 -15.51 21.16 10.54
CA LEU A 163 -14.37 21.67 11.32
C LEU A 163 -13.06 21.52 10.54
N THR A 164 -12.43 22.64 10.17
CA THR A 164 -11.08 22.65 9.61
C THR A 164 -10.05 22.93 10.70
N LEU A 165 -9.07 22.06 10.83
CA LEU A 165 -7.94 22.21 11.75
C LEU A 165 -6.74 22.69 10.95
N ALA A 166 -6.16 23.82 11.34
CA ALA A 166 -5.03 24.43 10.67
C ALA A 166 -4.00 24.95 11.69
N GLY A 167 -2.80 25.24 11.21
CA GLY A 167 -1.72 25.75 12.04
C GLY A 167 -0.46 26.02 11.22
N ALA A 168 0.61 26.42 11.90
CA ALA A 168 1.92 26.56 11.28
C ALA A 168 2.49 25.18 10.92
N ALA A 169 3.05 25.04 9.72
CA ALA A 169 3.71 23.80 9.32
C ALA A 169 4.99 23.57 10.15
N SER A 170 4.96 22.55 11.01
CA SER A 170 6.08 22.15 11.85
C SER A 170 6.09 20.62 12.03
N PRO A 171 7.26 19.97 12.16
CA PRO A 171 7.32 18.59 12.60
C PRO A 171 6.71 18.41 14.00
N THR A 172 6.54 19.47 14.78
CA THR A 172 6.00 19.43 16.14
C THR A 172 4.71 20.25 16.31
N ASN A 173 3.81 20.13 15.34
CA ASN A 173 2.53 20.85 15.31
C ASN A 173 1.79 20.82 16.66
N GLN A 174 1.23 21.96 17.02
CA GLN A 174 0.39 22.07 18.20
C GLN A 174 -1.03 21.59 17.92
N ALA A 175 -1.51 20.71 18.78
CA ALA A 175 -2.76 20.03 18.53
C ALA A 175 -3.97 20.83 19.02
N VAL A 176 -5.05 20.72 18.26
CA VAL A 176 -6.41 20.81 18.77
C VAL A 176 -6.76 19.46 19.38
N PHE A 177 -7.02 19.42 20.68
CA PHE A 177 -7.45 18.21 21.39
C PHE A 177 -8.96 18.14 21.49
N LEU A 178 -9.55 17.22 20.73
CA LEU A 178 -10.95 16.84 20.82
C LEU A 178 -11.05 15.65 21.77
N SER A 179 -11.40 15.92 23.02
CA SER A 179 -11.30 14.91 24.08
C SER A 179 -12.61 14.17 24.37
N ASN A 180 -13.75 14.77 24.01
CA ASN A 180 -15.06 14.20 24.27
C ASN A 180 -15.49 13.23 23.16
N ALA A 181 -15.55 11.93 23.45
CA ALA A 181 -15.99 10.93 22.49
C ALA A 181 -17.50 10.96 22.19
N GLY A 182 -18.27 11.75 22.95
CA GLY A 182 -19.69 11.96 22.73
C GLY A 182 -20.01 12.99 21.65
N ASN A 183 -19.02 13.58 20.95
CA ASN A 183 -19.32 14.60 19.95
C ASN A 183 -20.22 14.07 18.82
N THR A 184 -21.18 14.89 18.40
CA THR A 184 -22.23 14.52 17.43
C THR A 184 -22.25 15.39 16.19
N PHE A 185 -21.34 16.35 16.06
CA PHE A 185 -21.31 17.22 14.88
C PHE A 185 -21.09 16.42 13.59
N SER A 186 -21.81 16.78 12.53
CA SER A 186 -21.93 15.94 11.32
C SER A 186 -21.18 16.47 10.10
N GLY A 187 -20.72 17.72 10.11
CA GLY A 187 -20.03 18.33 8.96
C GLY A 187 -18.63 17.76 8.66
N GLY A 188 -18.11 16.89 9.53
CA GLY A 188 -16.80 16.26 9.38
C GLY A 188 -15.63 17.12 9.82
N VAL A 189 -14.43 16.54 9.74
CA VAL A 189 -13.17 17.17 10.15
C VAL A 189 -12.19 17.20 8.98
N THR A 190 -11.64 18.37 8.66
CA THR A 190 -10.53 18.52 7.71
C THR A 190 -9.24 18.84 8.46
N LEU A 191 -8.22 18.00 8.34
CA LEU A 191 -6.87 18.25 8.84
C LEU A 191 -6.03 18.88 7.72
N SER A 192 -5.64 20.15 7.89
CA SER A 192 -4.77 20.86 6.95
C SER A 192 -3.32 20.43 7.11
N SER A 193 -2.47 20.70 6.11
CA SER A 193 -1.04 20.32 6.12
C SER A 193 -0.24 20.86 7.32
N GLY A 194 -0.58 22.06 7.82
CA GLY A 194 0.00 22.62 9.04
C GLY A 194 -0.83 22.37 10.31
N GLY A 195 -1.93 21.63 10.21
CA GLY A 195 -2.79 21.32 11.34
C GLY A 195 -2.25 20.17 12.19
N ALA A 196 -2.64 20.16 13.47
CA ALA A 196 -2.57 18.94 14.27
C ALA A 196 -3.87 18.67 15.03
N LEU A 197 -4.26 17.41 15.02
CA LEU A 197 -5.39 16.88 15.77
C LEU A 197 -4.86 15.96 16.87
N ARG A 198 -5.37 16.12 18.08
CA ARG A 198 -5.24 15.13 19.14
C ARG A 198 -6.62 14.53 19.41
N ILE A 199 -6.69 13.21 19.46
CA ILE A 199 -7.92 12.47 19.78
C ILE A 199 -7.80 11.78 21.14
N SER A 200 -8.91 11.70 21.88
CA SER A 200 -8.95 10.98 23.16
C SER A 200 -8.84 9.48 22.97
N SER A 201 -8.55 8.78 24.07
CA SER A 201 -8.47 7.31 24.14
C SER A 201 -9.83 6.61 24.00
N ALA A 202 -10.94 7.33 24.15
CA ALA A 202 -12.27 6.74 24.10
C ALA A 202 -12.68 6.37 22.66
N ALA A 203 -13.34 5.22 22.52
CA ALA A 203 -13.75 4.70 21.21
C ALA A 203 -14.99 5.41 20.66
N ALA A 204 -15.14 5.39 19.33
CA ALA A 204 -16.39 5.81 18.69
C ALA A 204 -17.55 4.89 19.10
N THR A 205 -18.73 5.47 19.26
CA THR A 205 -19.99 4.73 19.43
C THR A 205 -20.60 4.49 18.06
N VAL A 206 -21.03 3.25 17.81
CA VAL A 206 -21.60 2.83 16.54
C VAL A 206 -22.92 2.11 16.79
N ALA A 207 -23.94 2.48 16.03
CA ALA A 207 -25.21 1.78 15.99
C ALA A 207 -25.65 1.57 14.53
N SER A 208 -26.14 0.37 14.22
CA SER A 208 -26.69 0.02 12.89
C SER A 208 -25.74 0.35 11.72
N GLY A 209 -24.43 0.09 11.87
CA GLY A 209 -23.46 0.35 10.80
C GLY A 209 -22.99 1.80 10.68
N ALA A 210 -23.43 2.71 11.56
CA ALA A 210 -23.10 4.13 11.49
C ALA A 210 -22.49 4.65 12.79
N VAL A 211 -21.52 5.57 12.67
CA VAL A 211 -20.95 6.29 13.82
C VAL A 211 -22.00 7.24 14.38
N THR A 212 -22.43 7.03 15.61
CA THR A 212 -23.42 7.89 16.31
C THR A 212 -22.77 8.92 17.22
N ALA A 213 -21.54 8.66 17.67
CA ALA A 213 -20.70 9.62 18.38
C ALA A 213 -19.22 9.25 18.27
N SER A 214 -18.33 10.22 18.17
CA SER A 214 -16.88 10.00 18.30
C SER A 214 -16.18 11.30 18.71
N ALA A 215 -14.89 11.25 19.01
CA ALA A 215 -14.11 12.47 19.26
C ALA A 215 -14.15 13.46 18.08
N ILE A 216 -14.25 12.94 16.85
CA ILE A 216 -14.30 13.73 15.60
C ILE A 216 -15.73 13.87 15.03
N GLY A 217 -16.75 13.63 15.86
CA GLY A 217 -18.15 13.72 15.43
C GLY A 217 -18.62 12.50 14.63
N THR A 218 -19.69 12.68 13.85
CA THR A 218 -20.33 11.62 13.04
C THR A 218 -19.98 11.73 11.55
N GLY A 219 -19.40 12.86 11.14
CA GLY A 219 -18.98 13.10 9.76
C GLY A 219 -17.70 12.37 9.35
N SER A 220 -17.32 12.55 8.08
CA SER A 220 -16.06 12.04 7.52
C SER A 220 -14.84 12.85 7.98
N MET A 221 -13.66 12.25 7.84
CA MET A 221 -12.38 12.92 8.01
C MET A 221 -11.72 13.15 6.64
N THR A 222 -11.14 14.33 6.43
CA THR A 222 -10.29 14.63 5.28
C THR A 222 -8.90 15.01 5.76
N ILE A 223 -7.88 14.36 5.20
CA ILE A 223 -6.47 14.57 5.55
C ILE A 223 -5.77 15.22 4.36
N ASN A 224 -5.49 16.51 4.48
CA ASN A 224 -4.68 17.29 3.53
C ASN A 224 -3.21 17.42 4.00
N GLY A 225 -2.85 16.67 5.04
CA GLY A 225 -1.52 16.56 5.63
C GLY A 225 -1.58 16.68 7.16
N GLY A 226 -0.51 17.20 7.77
CA GLY A 226 -0.48 17.51 9.20
C GLY A 226 -0.21 16.30 10.09
N THR A 227 -0.48 16.46 11.39
CA THR A 227 -0.15 15.46 12.42
C THR A 227 -1.37 15.03 13.21
N ILE A 228 -1.56 13.72 13.35
CA ILE A 228 -2.54 13.14 14.27
C ILE A 228 -1.79 12.59 15.48
N PHE A 229 -2.07 13.15 16.65
CA PHE A 229 -1.64 12.62 17.93
C PHE A 229 -2.74 11.73 18.49
N SER A 230 -2.44 10.45 18.68
CA SER A 230 -3.34 9.53 19.36
C SER A 230 -2.89 9.34 20.80
N ALA A 231 -3.83 9.26 21.74
CA ALA A 231 -3.60 8.78 23.10
C ALA A 231 -4.17 7.35 23.29
N GLY A 232 -4.08 6.50 22.27
CA GLY A 232 -4.81 5.23 22.20
C GLY A 232 -6.22 5.36 21.60
N GLY A 233 -6.49 6.50 20.96
CA GLY A 233 -7.78 6.82 20.34
C GLY A 233 -8.06 6.04 19.07
N SER A 234 -9.34 6.09 18.68
CA SER A 234 -9.81 5.44 17.47
C SER A 234 -10.77 6.30 16.66
N ILE A 235 -10.80 6.06 15.35
CA ILE A 235 -11.81 6.62 14.44
C ILE A 235 -12.54 5.48 13.73
N ALA A 236 -13.83 5.64 13.44
CA ALA A 236 -14.61 4.65 12.68
C ALA A 236 -15.35 5.31 11.49
N SER A 237 -14.92 6.50 11.08
CA SER A 237 -15.51 7.30 10.02
C SER A 237 -14.89 6.98 8.66
N ASN A 238 -15.55 7.40 7.59
CA ASN A 238 -14.92 7.49 6.27
C ASN A 238 -13.78 8.52 6.29
N VAL A 239 -12.67 8.20 5.67
CA VAL A 239 -11.44 9.00 5.60
C VAL A 239 -11.05 9.21 4.14
N THR A 240 -10.84 10.46 3.74
CA THR A 240 -10.21 10.82 2.47
C THR A 240 -8.81 11.34 2.73
N VAL A 241 -7.80 10.75 2.10
CA VAL A 241 -6.39 11.13 2.25
C VAL A 241 -5.90 11.76 0.95
N ASN A 242 -5.70 13.08 0.98
CA ASN A 242 -5.27 13.89 -0.15
C ASN A 242 -3.77 14.18 -0.14
N SER A 243 -3.09 13.98 0.99
CA SER A 243 -1.66 14.21 1.17
C SER A 243 -1.07 13.28 2.22
N ASP A 244 0.25 13.17 2.22
CA ASP A 244 1.02 12.49 3.27
C ASP A 244 0.79 13.14 4.63
N PHE A 245 0.80 12.34 5.69
CA PHE A 245 0.53 12.81 7.05
C PHE A 245 1.35 12.03 8.09
N THR A 246 1.39 12.57 9.30
CA THR A 246 2.15 12.00 10.41
C THR A 246 1.20 11.49 11.49
N VAL A 247 1.51 10.32 12.07
CA VAL A 247 0.84 9.77 13.25
C VAL A 247 1.83 9.74 14.39
N ASN A 248 1.60 10.60 15.38
CA ASN A 248 2.49 10.90 16.49
C ASN A 248 3.87 11.41 16.03
N VAL A 249 4.57 12.11 16.92
CA VAL A 249 5.96 12.53 16.71
C VAL A 249 6.71 12.22 18.00
N GLY A 250 7.72 11.35 17.91
CA GLY A 250 8.49 10.88 19.06
C GLY A 250 7.77 9.99 20.07
N THR A 251 8.56 9.49 21.02
CA THR A 251 8.15 8.65 22.15
C THR A 251 7.87 9.48 23.41
N VAL A 252 6.95 10.46 23.32
CA VAL A 252 6.43 11.11 24.55
C VAL A 252 5.37 10.23 25.21
N ALA A 253 5.29 10.25 26.54
CA ALA A 253 4.37 9.40 27.34
C ALA A 253 2.89 9.47 26.91
N ASN A 254 2.52 10.58 26.26
CA ASN A 254 1.17 10.88 25.82
C ASN A 254 0.83 10.34 24.42
N ASN A 255 1.79 9.76 23.69
CA ASN A 255 1.57 9.18 22.36
C ASN A 255 1.23 7.69 22.51
N GLY A 256 0.02 7.33 22.08
CA GLY A 256 -0.50 5.97 22.00
C GLY A 256 -0.76 5.56 20.55
N ARG A 257 -1.27 4.33 20.39
CA ARG A 257 -1.65 3.77 19.09
C ARG A 257 -2.78 4.57 18.44
N PHE A 258 -2.66 4.88 17.16
CA PHE A 258 -3.82 5.32 16.37
C PHE A 258 -4.56 4.11 15.81
N THR A 259 -5.88 4.04 15.99
CA THR A 259 -6.68 2.89 15.55
C THR A 259 -7.77 3.30 14.56
N ALA A 260 -7.74 2.74 13.35
CA ALA A 260 -8.82 2.81 12.38
C ALA A 260 -9.79 1.63 12.59
N ASN A 261 -10.97 1.93 13.12
CA ASN A 261 -11.95 0.97 13.61
C ASN A 261 -13.09 0.61 12.64
N GLY A 262 -13.08 1.19 11.46
CA GLY A 262 -14.13 1.04 10.45
C GLY A 262 -14.07 2.15 9.41
N GLY A 263 -14.95 2.05 8.41
CA GLY A 263 -15.10 3.05 7.36
C GLY A 263 -14.17 2.87 6.16
N THR A 264 -14.45 3.63 5.11
CA THR A 264 -13.65 3.64 3.88
C THR A 264 -12.50 4.64 3.98
N TRP A 265 -11.29 4.21 3.62
CA TRP A 265 -10.09 5.02 3.44
C TRP A 265 -9.81 5.19 1.94
N ASP A 266 -10.17 6.35 1.41
CA ASP A 266 -9.88 6.72 0.01
C ASP A 266 -8.55 7.46 -0.08
N LEU A 267 -7.61 6.90 -0.84
CA LEU A 267 -6.25 7.43 -0.97
C LEU A 267 -6.09 8.39 -2.16
N SER A 268 -7.19 8.71 -2.84
CA SER A 268 -7.30 9.73 -3.88
C SER A 268 -6.33 9.50 -5.06
N GLY A 269 -6.22 8.24 -5.48
CA GLY A 269 -5.45 7.79 -6.64
C GLY A 269 -3.93 7.73 -6.45
N SER A 270 -3.39 7.88 -5.23
CA SER A 270 -1.94 8.03 -5.00
C SER A 270 -1.40 7.10 -3.93
N THR A 271 -0.07 6.95 -3.90
CA THR A 271 0.62 6.49 -2.69
C THR A 271 0.59 7.60 -1.65
N ARG A 272 0.15 7.29 -0.42
CA ARG A 272 0.08 8.21 0.71
C ARG A 272 1.01 7.76 1.81
N THR A 273 2.01 8.57 2.10
CA THR A 273 2.97 8.27 3.15
C THR A 273 2.41 8.62 4.52
N VAL A 274 2.52 7.66 5.43
CA VAL A 274 2.16 7.78 6.85
C VAL A 274 3.44 7.66 7.67
N SER A 275 3.91 8.79 8.20
CA SER A 275 5.10 8.81 9.07
C SER A 275 4.70 8.45 10.50
N LEU A 276 5.32 7.42 11.08
CA LEU A 276 4.96 6.85 12.38
C LEU A 276 5.94 7.28 13.46
N GLY A 277 5.53 8.18 14.36
CA GLY A 277 6.40 8.68 15.43
C GLY A 277 6.43 7.83 16.69
N ARG A 278 5.60 6.79 16.78
CA ARG A 278 5.68 5.80 17.87
C ARG A 278 6.58 4.66 17.42
N TYR A 279 7.74 4.52 18.03
CA TYR A 279 8.73 3.49 17.72
C TYR A 279 9.46 3.06 19.00
N ALA A 280 10.03 1.86 18.98
CA ALA A 280 10.89 1.33 20.04
C ALA A 280 11.73 0.18 19.46
N ALA A 281 12.62 -0.39 20.27
CA ALA A 281 13.30 -1.63 19.92
C ALA A 281 12.30 -2.69 19.43
N ALA A 282 12.66 -3.44 18.37
CA ALA A 282 11.75 -4.36 17.70
C ALA A 282 11.06 -5.35 18.66
N SER A 283 11.76 -5.82 19.70
CA SER A 283 11.20 -6.70 20.73
C SER A 283 10.06 -6.04 21.53
N SER A 284 10.20 -4.76 21.90
CA SER A 284 9.14 -4.00 22.56
C SER A 284 7.95 -3.75 21.65
N VAL A 285 8.18 -3.60 20.35
CA VAL A 285 7.12 -3.32 19.38
C VAL A 285 6.29 -4.55 19.03
N ILE A 286 6.92 -5.71 18.93
CA ILE A 286 6.25 -6.98 18.63
C ILE A 286 5.64 -7.59 19.91
N VAL A 287 6.41 -7.68 21.00
CA VAL A 287 6.00 -8.37 22.24
C VAL A 287 5.37 -7.42 23.27
N GLY A 288 5.81 -6.16 23.30
CA GLY A 288 5.44 -5.19 24.33
C GLY A 288 4.24 -4.31 24.01
N GLY A 289 3.52 -4.54 22.90
CA GLY A 289 2.31 -3.77 22.55
C GLY A 289 2.58 -2.32 22.10
N PHE A 290 3.81 -1.98 21.73
CA PHE A 290 4.20 -0.65 21.24
C PHE A 290 3.81 -0.40 19.76
N GLU A 291 2.54 -0.64 19.42
CA GLU A 291 1.99 -0.45 18.06
C GLU A 291 1.78 1.03 17.70
N SER A 292 2.20 1.45 16.51
CA SER A 292 2.02 2.83 16.06
C SER A 292 0.64 3.05 15.47
N PHE A 293 0.22 2.13 14.60
CA PHE A 293 -1.02 2.19 13.84
C PHE A 293 -1.73 0.84 13.88
N ARG A 294 -3.05 0.81 13.94
CA ARG A 294 -3.83 -0.42 13.80
C ARG A 294 -5.08 -0.22 12.96
N PHE A 295 -5.36 -1.19 12.09
CA PHE A 295 -6.69 -1.40 11.52
C PHE A 295 -7.39 -2.49 12.30
N ASN A 296 -8.60 -2.27 12.81
CA ASN A 296 -9.33 -3.28 13.57
C ASN A 296 -10.84 -3.03 13.53
N LEU A 297 -11.63 -3.91 12.91
CA LEU A 297 -13.07 -3.68 12.85
C LEU A 297 -13.71 -3.70 14.24
N LEU A 298 -14.33 -2.60 14.65
CA LEU A 298 -15.14 -2.51 15.87
C LEU A 298 -16.50 -3.18 15.63
N THR A 299 -17.11 -3.76 16.65
CA THR A 299 -18.46 -4.34 16.57
C THR A 299 -19.46 -3.33 16.01
N ASN A 300 -20.28 -3.76 15.05
CA ASN A 300 -21.26 -2.95 14.30
C ASN A 300 -20.67 -1.81 13.46
N ALA A 301 -19.35 -1.60 13.40
CA ALA A 301 -18.72 -0.58 12.57
C ALA A 301 -18.87 -0.87 11.08
N PRO A 302 -18.86 0.16 10.22
CA PRO A 302 -18.73 -0.06 8.79
C PRO A 302 -17.45 -0.85 8.49
N ALA A 303 -17.51 -1.73 7.49
CA ALA A 303 -16.35 -2.51 7.05
C ALA A 303 -15.16 -1.60 6.75
N ILE A 304 -13.95 -2.07 7.09
CA ILE A 304 -12.72 -1.37 6.74
C ILE A 304 -12.45 -1.63 5.27
N LEU A 305 -12.44 -0.56 4.47
CA LEU A 305 -12.15 -0.62 3.05
C LEU A 305 -11.07 0.41 2.70
N ILE A 306 -9.94 -0.02 2.17
CA ILE A 306 -8.89 0.85 1.64
C ILE A 306 -8.98 0.82 0.12
N GLN A 307 -8.98 1.99 -0.52
CA GLN A 307 -9.19 2.09 -1.96
C GLN A 307 -8.38 3.21 -2.62
N ASN A 308 -8.31 3.15 -3.95
CA ASN A 308 -7.77 4.20 -4.81
C ASN A 308 -6.33 4.62 -4.44
N GLY A 309 -5.43 3.67 -4.20
CA GLY A 309 -4.01 3.99 -3.99
C GLY A 309 -3.30 3.03 -3.05
N ASN A 310 -2.22 3.52 -2.45
CA ASN A 310 -1.36 2.71 -1.58
C ASN A 310 -1.00 3.47 -0.29
N LEU A 311 -1.17 2.84 0.87
CA LEU A 311 -0.70 3.41 2.14
C LEU A 311 0.76 3.02 2.37
N ARG A 312 1.68 3.97 2.31
CA ARG A 312 3.11 3.74 2.55
C ARG A 312 3.49 4.16 3.94
N PHE A 313 3.75 3.19 4.82
CA PHE A 313 4.13 3.48 6.19
C PHE A 313 5.65 3.56 6.32
N VAL A 314 6.14 4.59 6.99
CA VAL A 314 7.56 4.77 7.30
C VAL A 314 7.70 5.18 8.76
N ARG A 315 8.81 4.85 9.41
CA ARG A 315 9.13 5.40 10.72
C ARG A 315 9.47 6.88 10.60
N GLU A 316 8.94 7.70 11.49
CA GLU A 316 9.25 9.14 11.55
C GLU A 316 10.69 9.35 12.08
N THR A 317 11.46 10.24 11.47
CA THR A 317 12.91 10.38 11.70
C THR A 317 13.33 11.71 12.31
N SER A 318 12.42 12.68 12.48
CA SER A 318 12.75 14.04 12.92
C SER A 318 13.42 14.12 14.30
N LEU A 319 13.26 13.08 15.13
CA LEU A 319 13.86 12.98 16.47
C LEU A 319 15.01 11.97 16.54
N SER A 320 15.63 11.63 15.41
CA SER A 320 16.84 10.79 15.33
C SER A 320 16.72 9.45 16.10
N PRO A 321 15.74 8.59 15.76
CA PRO A 321 15.55 7.31 16.43
C PRO A 321 16.77 6.38 16.25
N ALA A 322 16.94 5.42 17.18
CA ALA A 322 18.03 4.45 17.07
C ALA A 322 17.84 3.55 15.83
N ALA A 323 18.92 3.02 15.25
CA ALA A 323 18.83 2.08 14.13
C ALA A 323 18.13 0.76 14.50
N THR A 324 18.01 0.45 15.79
CA THR A 324 17.26 -0.71 16.29
C THR A 324 15.80 -0.40 16.57
N ASP A 325 15.38 0.85 16.44
CA ASP A 325 14.00 1.27 16.69
C ASP A 325 13.14 1.10 15.46
N TYR A 326 11.98 0.50 15.63
CA TYR A 326 11.03 0.27 14.58
C TYR A 326 9.63 0.78 14.94
N SER A 327 8.82 1.05 13.92
CA SER A 327 7.37 1.26 14.07
C SER A 327 6.60 0.00 13.69
N ASN A 328 5.36 -0.14 14.18
CA ASN A 328 4.50 -1.27 13.86
C ASN A 328 3.11 -0.86 13.40
N ILE A 329 2.64 -1.57 12.37
CA ILE A 329 1.28 -1.56 11.90
C ILE A 329 0.64 -2.92 12.15
N THR A 330 -0.44 -2.91 12.92
CA THR A 330 -1.22 -4.11 13.19
C THR A 330 -2.43 -4.17 12.28
N PHE A 331 -2.63 -5.29 11.58
CA PHE A 331 -3.89 -5.57 10.89
C PHE A 331 -4.74 -6.55 11.71
N GLY A 332 -5.96 -6.09 12.01
CA GLY A 332 -7.01 -6.84 12.67
C GLY A 332 -7.79 -7.72 11.71
N THR A 333 -9.08 -7.96 11.99
CA THR A 333 -9.96 -8.69 11.07
C THR A 333 -10.60 -7.78 10.03
N ALA A 334 -10.93 -8.37 8.87
CA ALA A 334 -11.78 -7.79 7.84
C ALA A 334 -11.29 -6.46 7.26
N VAL A 335 -9.99 -6.36 6.97
CA VAL A 335 -9.39 -5.22 6.28
C VAL A 335 -9.39 -5.48 4.77
N ASN A 336 -10.30 -4.85 4.05
CA ASN A 336 -10.43 -5.04 2.60
C ASN A 336 -9.63 -3.98 1.83
N PHE A 337 -9.01 -4.38 0.73
CA PHE A 337 -8.33 -3.49 -0.22
C PHE A 337 -9.00 -3.59 -1.59
N ALA A 338 -9.69 -2.55 -2.04
CA ALA A 338 -10.38 -2.55 -3.32
C ALA A 338 -9.42 -2.37 -4.51
N SER A 339 -9.70 -3.09 -5.60
CA SER A 339 -9.20 -2.76 -6.95
C SER A 339 -7.67 -2.60 -7.04
N GLY A 340 -6.91 -3.47 -6.37
CA GLY A 340 -5.44 -3.45 -6.40
C GLY A 340 -4.80 -2.42 -5.46
N ALA A 341 -5.59 -1.75 -4.62
CA ALA A 341 -5.06 -0.95 -3.52
C ALA A 341 -4.12 -1.79 -2.64
N GLY A 342 -3.20 -1.11 -1.97
CA GLY A 342 -2.13 -1.78 -1.26
C GLY A 342 -1.63 -1.04 -0.04
N PHE A 343 -0.63 -1.65 0.59
CA PHE A 343 0.22 -0.96 1.52
C PHE A 343 1.70 -1.25 1.26
N THR A 344 2.53 -0.31 1.66
CA THR A 344 3.98 -0.46 1.68
C THR A 344 4.48 -0.49 3.12
N VAL A 345 5.25 -1.53 3.44
CA VAL A 345 6.05 -1.63 4.65
C VAL A 345 7.38 -0.96 4.36
N GLY A 346 7.52 0.29 4.79
CA GLY A 346 8.71 1.09 4.55
C GLY A 346 9.88 0.77 5.49
N ASP A 347 10.92 1.60 5.37
CA ASP A 347 12.11 1.48 6.21
C ASP A 347 11.80 1.53 7.72
N HIS A 348 12.37 0.59 8.48
CA HIS A 348 12.18 0.39 9.92
C HIS A 348 10.70 0.25 10.35
N VAL A 349 9.89 -0.39 9.52
CA VAL A 349 8.50 -0.74 9.83
C VAL A 349 8.31 -2.25 9.86
N LEU A 350 7.51 -2.74 10.83
CA LEU A 350 7.07 -4.13 10.91
C LEU A 350 5.55 -4.22 10.84
N THR A 351 5.04 -5.37 10.39
CA THR A 351 3.64 -5.73 10.51
C THR A 351 3.39 -6.73 11.64
N THR A 352 2.21 -6.69 12.25
CA THR A 352 1.66 -7.80 13.03
C THR A 352 0.21 -8.06 12.66
N PHE A 353 -0.27 -9.29 12.92
CA PHE A 353 -1.63 -9.71 12.56
C PHE A 353 -2.36 -10.28 13.75
N SER A 354 -3.53 -9.74 14.11
CA SER A 354 -4.28 -10.28 15.26
C SER A 354 -5.05 -11.56 14.96
N THR A 355 -5.11 -12.00 13.70
CA THR A 355 -5.82 -13.20 13.24
C THR A 355 -5.07 -13.91 12.11
N GLY A 356 -5.52 -15.11 11.72
CA GLY A 356 -4.89 -15.92 10.67
C GLY A 356 -4.76 -15.16 9.35
N ASN A 357 -5.87 -14.81 8.71
CA ASN A 357 -5.90 -13.92 7.56
C ASN A 357 -6.66 -12.63 7.93
N PRO A 358 -5.99 -11.46 7.95
CA PRO A 358 -6.62 -10.18 8.27
C PRO A 358 -7.38 -9.56 7.08
N PHE A 359 -7.10 -10.02 5.86
CA PHE A 359 -7.55 -9.40 4.62
C PHE A 359 -8.79 -10.06 4.03
N GLY A 360 -9.42 -9.40 3.05
CA GLY A 360 -10.55 -9.96 2.31
C GLY A 360 -10.22 -11.30 1.63
N THR A 361 -11.24 -12.13 1.41
CA THR A 361 -11.08 -13.49 0.87
C THR A 361 -11.08 -13.54 -0.66
N THR A 362 -11.49 -12.48 -1.33
CA THR A 362 -11.49 -12.38 -2.81
C THR A 362 -10.27 -11.60 -3.30
N ALA A 363 -9.79 -11.89 -4.50
CA ALA A 363 -8.60 -11.21 -5.06
C ALA A 363 -8.76 -9.68 -5.15
N GLY A 364 -9.98 -9.20 -5.38
CA GLY A 364 -10.32 -7.77 -5.42
C GLY A 364 -10.45 -7.10 -4.04
N ALA A 365 -10.30 -7.85 -2.94
CA ALA A 365 -10.31 -7.37 -1.56
C ALA A 365 -8.97 -7.61 -0.84
N GLN A 366 -7.96 -8.14 -1.54
CA GLN A 366 -6.63 -8.45 -1.01
C GLN A 366 -5.63 -7.36 -1.39
N PRO A 367 -4.70 -6.99 -0.49
CA PRO A 367 -3.74 -5.94 -0.75
C PRO A 367 -2.68 -6.35 -1.76
N THR A 368 -2.26 -5.39 -2.59
CA THR A 368 -0.87 -5.41 -3.08
C THR A 368 0.06 -5.03 -1.93
N VAL A 369 1.15 -5.78 -1.73
CA VAL A 369 2.10 -5.55 -0.63
C VAL A 369 3.48 -5.24 -1.21
N THR A 370 4.01 -4.07 -0.86
CA THR A 370 5.42 -3.72 -1.14
C THR A 370 6.20 -3.70 0.17
N VAL A 371 7.36 -4.34 0.20
CA VAL A 371 8.28 -4.27 1.36
C VAL A 371 9.55 -3.56 0.91
N GLU A 372 9.76 -2.34 1.39
CA GLU A 372 11.00 -1.58 1.10
C GLU A 372 12.18 -2.16 1.89
N SER A 373 13.40 -1.82 1.49
CA SER A 373 14.59 -2.16 2.28
C SER A 373 14.46 -1.62 3.71
N GLY A 374 14.85 -2.41 4.70
CA GLY A 374 14.65 -2.11 6.12
C GLY A 374 13.25 -2.42 6.68
N GLY A 375 12.27 -2.70 5.83
CA GLY A 375 10.92 -3.13 6.23
C GLY A 375 10.82 -4.64 6.45
N TYR A 376 9.97 -5.04 7.39
CA TYR A 376 9.65 -6.44 7.68
C TYR A 376 8.15 -6.71 7.57
N PHE A 377 7.77 -7.46 6.54
CA PHE A 377 6.45 -8.07 6.47
C PHE A 377 6.44 -9.33 7.34
N ASN A 378 6.11 -9.13 8.62
CA ASN A 378 6.09 -10.18 9.61
C ASN A 378 4.71 -10.87 9.65
N LEU A 379 4.74 -12.20 9.59
CA LEU A 379 3.59 -13.10 9.52
C LEU A 379 3.17 -13.63 10.90
N SER A 380 3.30 -12.84 11.96
CA SER A 380 2.98 -13.28 13.32
C SER A 380 2.29 -12.21 14.17
N ASP A 381 1.79 -12.62 15.34
CA ASP A 381 1.33 -11.73 16.41
C ASP A 381 2.30 -11.69 17.60
N ALA A 382 3.58 -11.98 17.36
CA ALA A 382 4.63 -12.31 18.34
C ALA A 382 4.62 -13.75 18.83
N THR A 383 3.46 -14.32 19.18
CA THR A 383 3.40 -15.67 19.77
C THR A 383 3.01 -16.72 18.76
N ASN A 384 2.10 -16.38 17.85
CA ASN A 384 1.47 -17.29 16.91
C ASN A 384 1.82 -16.91 15.48
N SER A 385 2.00 -17.93 14.67
CA SER A 385 2.12 -17.86 13.22
C SER A 385 0.77 -17.51 12.58
N ARG A 386 0.76 -16.61 11.59
CA ARG A 386 -0.43 -16.08 10.92
C ARG A 386 -0.29 -16.25 9.41
N SER A 387 -1.35 -16.70 8.76
CA SER A 387 -1.35 -17.10 7.34
C SER A 387 -2.19 -16.14 6.50
N PRO A 388 -1.66 -14.94 6.16
CA PRO A 388 -2.40 -13.97 5.37
C PRO A 388 -2.45 -14.38 3.89
N THR A 389 -3.49 -13.91 3.21
CA THR A 389 -3.59 -13.95 1.76
C THR A 389 -3.47 -12.54 1.18
N ILE A 390 -2.55 -12.35 0.25
CA ILE A 390 -2.28 -11.08 -0.42
C ILE A 390 -2.45 -11.24 -1.93
N ARG A 391 -2.68 -10.14 -2.64
CA ARG A 391 -2.77 -10.14 -4.11
C ARG A 391 -1.40 -10.34 -4.72
N SER A 392 -0.41 -9.58 -4.28
CA SER A 392 0.95 -9.62 -4.84
C SER A 392 1.99 -9.14 -3.85
N LEU A 393 3.24 -9.59 -4.02
CA LEU A 393 4.39 -9.18 -3.21
C LEU A 393 5.47 -8.52 -4.09
N SER A 394 5.97 -7.37 -3.67
CA SER A 394 7.06 -6.65 -4.33
C SER A 394 8.02 -5.97 -3.35
N GLY A 395 9.13 -5.45 -3.87
CA GLY A 395 10.14 -4.73 -3.08
C GLY A 395 11.34 -5.59 -2.68
N ALA A 396 12.20 -5.00 -1.84
CA ALA A 396 13.53 -5.51 -1.49
C ALA A 396 13.73 -5.78 0.02
N GLY A 397 12.67 -5.63 0.82
CA GLY A 397 12.70 -5.87 2.27
C GLY A 397 12.63 -7.35 2.65
N LYS A 398 12.13 -7.63 3.85
CA LYS A 398 12.06 -9.00 4.39
C LYS A 398 10.64 -9.47 4.62
N VAL A 399 10.37 -10.73 4.30
CA VAL A 399 9.19 -11.46 4.79
C VAL A 399 9.68 -12.45 5.84
N THR A 400 9.08 -12.42 7.03
CA THR A 400 9.54 -13.21 8.18
C THR A 400 8.39 -13.72 9.03
N ASN A 401 8.64 -14.66 9.93
CA ASN A 401 7.70 -15.11 10.95
C ASN A 401 8.33 -15.00 12.33
N PHE A 402 8.17 -13.85 12.98
CA PHE A 402 8.69 -13.57 14.33
C PHE A 402 7.89 -14.25 15.46
N SER A 403 7.19 -15.36 15.17
CA SER A 403 6.51 -16.18 16.18
C SER A 403 7.53 -16.78 17.15
N SER A 404 7.26 -16.67 18.45
CA SER A 404 8.01 -17.33 19.52
C SER A 404 7.56 -18.77 19.76
N ALA A 405 6.36 -19.15 19.33
CA ALA A 405 5.96 -20.56 19.27
C ALA A 405 6.40 -21.20 17.95
N THR A 406 6.69 -22.50 18.01
CA THR A 406 6.87 -23.31 16.81
C THR A 406 5.57 -23.32 16.01
N GLY A 407 5.66 -23.00 14.73
CA GLY A 407 4.50 -22.90 13.86
C GLY A 407 4.89 -22.37 12.49
N THR A 408 4.10 -22.76 11.49
CA THR A 408 4.31 -22.36 10.10
C THR A 408 3.27 -21.32 9.70
N SER A 409 3.73 -20.18 9.19
CA SER A 409 2.88 -19.18 8.55
C SER A 409 2.85 -19.43 7.05
N THR A 410 1.67 -19.68 6.49
CA THR A 410 1.53 -19.82 5.03
C THR A 410 1.17 -18.47 4.42
N LEU A 411 2.11 -17.86 3.70
CA LEU A 411 1.81 -16.68 2.88
C LEU A 411 1.17 -17.13 1.57
N SER A 412 -0.10 -16.81 1.39
CA SER A 412 -0.81 -17.08 0.14
C SER A 412 -0.76 -15.87 -0.78
N ILE A 413 -0.28 -16.03 -2.00
CA ILE A 413 -0.12 -14.98 -3.00
C ILE A 413 -1.06 -15.26 -4.17
N ASN A 414 -2.00 -14.35 -4.40
CA ASN A 414 -3.15 -14.54 -5.28
C ASN A 414 -3.27 -13.42 -6.34
N PRO A 415 -2.29 -13.30 -7.25
CA PRO A 415 -2.30 -12.26 -8.26
C PRO A 415 -3.37 -12.57 -9.30
N VAL A 416 -4.03 -11.53 -9.80
CA VAL A 416 -5.06 -11.64 -10.83
C VAL A 416 -4.39 -11.82 -12.19
N TYR A 417 -5.12 -12.37 -13.17
CA TYR A 417 -4.63 -12.47 -14.55
C TYR A 417 -4.09 -11.11 -15.05
N GLY A 418 -2.92 -11.14 -15.69
CA GLY A 418 -2.21 -9.94 -16.17
C GLY A 418 -1.28 -9.29 -15.14
N ASP A 419 -1.42 -9.57 -13.84
CA ASP A 419 -0.44 -9.14 -12.86
C ASP A 419 0.89 -9.86 -13.07
N SER A 420 1.99 -9.12 -12.93
CA SER A 420 3.34 -9.67 -12.83
C SER A 420 4.15 -8.84 -11.84
N THR A 421 4.53 -9.43 -10.71
CA THR A 421 5.21 -8.69 -9.63
C THR A 421 6.49 -9.37 -9.19
N THR A 422 7.54 -8.57 -9.03
CA THR A 422 8.86 -9.04 -8.57
C THR A 422 9.12 -8.64 -7.13
N PHE A 423 9.43 -9.63 -6.31
CA PHE A 423 10.03 -9.47 -4.99
C PHE A 423 11.51 -9.83 -5.06
N SER A 424 12.37 -8.83 -4.88
CA SER A 424 13.83 -8.98 -4.86
C SER A 424 14.38 -9.08 -3.44
N GLY A 425 13.51 -9.00 -2.43
CA GLY A 425 13.87 -9.12 -1.03
C GLY A 425 14.12 -10.57 -0.59
N ASN A 426 14.14 -10.77 0.71
CA ASN A 426 14.43 -12.05 1.34
C ASN A 426 13.21 -12.57 2.10
N ILE A 427 12.72 -13.75 1.71
CA ILE A 427 11.76 -14.52 2.50
C ILE A 427 12.56 -15.50 3.34
N ALA A 428 12.48 -15.40 4.67
CA ALA A 428 13.21 -16.28 5.57
C ALA A 428 12.46 -16.50 6.88
N ASP A 429 12.68 -17.65 7.51
CA ASP A 429 12.07 -17.96 8.80
C ASP A 429 12.50 -16.96 9.89
N GLY A 430 11.75 -16.94 11.00
CA GLY A 430 12.06 -16.09 12.14
C GLY A 430 13.46 -16.34 12.70
N SER A 431 13.90 -17.61 12.71
CA SER A 431 15.22 -18.02 13.21
C SER A 431 16.39 -17.44 12.41
N ALA A 432 16.17 -17.01 11.17
CA ALA A 432 17.18 -16.34 10.34
C ALA A 432 17.33 -14.84 10.67
N ASN A 433 16.49 -14.28 11.56
CA ASN A 433 16.40 -12.85 11.85
C ASN A 433 16.56 -12.54 13.35
N THR A 434 17.33 -13.36 14.07
CA THR A 434 17.52 -13.25 15.54
C THR A 434 18.23 -11.98 16.00
N SER A 435 18.96 -11.30 15.10
CA SER A 435 19.51 -9.95 15.34
C SER A 435 18.43 -8.89 15.56
N VAL A 436 17.19 -9.12 15.11
CA VAL A 436 16.06 -8.22 15.29
C VAL A 436 15.21 -8.68 16.47
N ILE A 437 14.85 -9.98 16.49
CA ILE A 437 14.06 -10.62 17.55
C ILE A 437 14.72 -11.93 17.97
N ALA A 438 15.37 -11.98 19.13
CA ALA A 438 16.23 -13.09 19.52
C ALA A 438 15.51 -14.46 19.64
N ALA A 439 14.24 -14.47 20.05
CA ALA A 439 13.50 -15.70 20.38
C ALA A 439 12.54 -16.19 19.28
N SER A 440 12.67 -15.71 18.04
CA SER A 440 11.77 -16.11 16.95
C SER A 440 12.16 -17.46 16.36
N VAL A 441 11.18 -18.38 16.28
CA VAL A 441 11.33 -19.75 15.80
C VAL A 441 10.28 -20.16 14.76
N GLY A 442 9.39 -19.23 14.37
CA GLY A 442 8.36 -19.49 13.37
C GLY A 442 8.92 -19.69 11.97
N SER A 443 8.33 -20.62 11.21
CA SER A 443 8.69 -20.90 9.82
C SER A 443 7.69 -20.29 8.82
N ILE A 444 8.08 -20.22 7.55
CA ILE A 444 7.23 -19.72 6.46
C ILE A 444 7.00 -20.83 5.42
N ALA A 445 5.77 -20.94 4.96
CA ALA A 445 5.39 -21.65 3.74
C ALA A 445 4.81 -20.67 2.72
N ILE A 446 4.89 -21.01 1.43
CA ILE A 446 4.37 -20.18 0.33
C ILE A 446 3.31 -20.96 -0.43
N THR A 447 2.17 -20.32 -0.69
CA THR A 447 1.15 -20.85 -1.62
C THR A 447 0.86 -19.82 -2.70
N LYS A 448 0.98 -20.22 -3.96
CA LYS A 448 0.65 -19.40 -5.14
C LYS A 448 -0.66 -19.89 -5.76
N THR A 449 -1.74 -19.13 -5.62
CA THR A 449 -3.10 -19.55 -6.02
C THR A 449 -3.74 -18.74 -7.15
N GLY A 450 -3.25 -17.51 -7.41
CA GLY A 450 -3.86 -16.61 -8.39
C GLY A 450 -3.34 -16.81 -9.82
N ALA A 451 -4.11 -16.41 -10.83
CA ALA A 451 -3.79 -16.62 -12.25
C ALA A 451 -2.59 -15.79 -12.77
N GLY A 452 -2.20 -14.71 -12.08
CA GLY A 452 -1.07 -13.87 -12.47
C GLY A 452 0.31 -14.48 -12.19
N THR A 453 1.35 -13.68 -12.33
CA THR A 453 2.75 -14.06 -12.13
C THR A 453 3.33 -13.44 -10.85
N GLN A 454 3.98 -14.26 -10.03
CA GLN A 454 4.84 -13.79 -8.94
C GLN A 454 6.28 -14.21 -9.25
N ILE A 455 7.23 -13.29 -9.07
CA ILE A 455 8.65 -13.51 -9.31
C ILE A 455 9.40 -13.32 -8.00
N PHE A 456 10.21 -14.30 -7.63
CA PHE A 456 11.17 -14.21 -6.53
C PHE A 456 12.58 -14.15 -7.12
N SER A 457 13.19 -12.95 -7.07
CA SER A 457 14.53 -12.72 -7.62
C SER A 457 15.61 -12.54 -6.54
N GLY A 458 15.21 -12.45 -5.27
CA GLY A 458 16.14 -12.39 -4.14
C GLY A 458 16.59 -13.78 -3.66
N SER A 459 17.39 -13.78 -2.60
CA SER A 459 17.81 -15.01 -1.91
C SER A 459 16.81 -15.32 -0.79
N ASN A 460 16.16 -16.47 -0.88
CA ASN A 460 15.14 -16.93 0.07
C ASN A 460 15.67 -18.13 0.87
N ALA A 461 15.26 -18.24 2.13
CA ALA A 461 15.72 -19.27 3.05
C ALA A 461 14.63 -19.67 4.06
N TYR A 462 13.41 -19.95 3.57
CA TYR A 462 12.31 -20.43 4.41
C TYR A 462 12.24 -21.96 4.37
N THR A 463 11.68 -22.58 5.41
CA THR A 463 11.73 -24.05 5.54
C THR A 463 10.41 -24.78 5.30
N GLY A 464 9.30 -24.03 5.23
CA GLY A 464 8.00 -24.59 4.89
C GLY A 464 7.84 -24.87 3.39
N PRO A 465 6.82 -25.66 3.00
CA PRO A 465 6.61 -26.05 1.61
C PRO A 465 6.28 -24.85 0.71
N THR A 466 6.56 -25.02 -0.58
CA THR A 466 6.08 -24.12 -1.64
C THR A 466 5.05 -24.85 -2.49
N THR A 467 3.82 -24.35 -2.51
CA THR A 467 2.72 -24.92 -3.31
C THR A 467 2.32 -23.95 -4.42
N ILE A 468 2.27 -24.42 -5.67
CA ILE A 468 1.86 -23.64 -6.83
C ILE A 468 0.59 -24.26 -7.40
N SER A 469 -0.55 -23.66 -7.07
CA SER A 469 -1.87 -24.16 -7.45
C SER A 469 -2.45 -23.50 -8.69
N ALA A 470 -2.04 -22.27 -9.05
CA ALA A 470 -2.40 -21.64 -10.31
C ALA A 470 -1.45 -20.49 -10.71
N GLY A 471 -1.58 -20.05 -11.97
CA GLY A 471 -0.75 -19.00 -12.55
C GLY A 471 0.72 -19.39 -12.55
N LYS A 472 1.61 -18.39 -12.49
CA LYS A 472 3.05 -18.61 -12.63
C LYS A 472 3.83 -18.16 -11.39
N LEU A 473 4.74 -19.02 -10.91
CA LEU A 473 5.78 -18.67 -9.95
C LEU A 473 7.13 -18.76 -10.66
N LEU A 474 7.85 -17.65 -10.72
CA LEU A 474 9.22 -17.60 -11.23
C LEU A 474 10.22 -17.51 -10.09
N ILE A 475 11.17 -18.44 -10.05
CA ILE A 475 12.34 -18.36 -9.21
C ILE A 475 13.50 -17.87 -10.08
N ASN A 476 13.85 -16.60 -9.94
CA ASN A 476 14.96 -15.96 -10.65
C ASN A 476 16.15 -15.63 -9.72
N GLY A 477 15.97 -15.85 -8.41
CA GLY A 477 17.03 -15.76 -7.41
C GLY A 477 17.40 -17.14 -6.89
N THR A 478 17.58 -17.25 -5.58
CA THR A 478 17.83 -18.55 -4.94
C THR A 478 16.77 -18.86 -3.90
N HIS A 479 16.46 -20.13 -3.72
CA HIS A 479 15.80 -20.64 -2.52
C HIS A 479 16.64 -21.77 -1.95
N THR A 480 17.10 -21.62 -0.71
CA THR A 480 17.90 -22.64 -0.01
C THR A 480 17.18 -23.05 1.27
N VAL A 481 17.00 -24.35 1.46
CA VAL A 481 16.34 -24.90 2.65
C VAL A 481 17.38 -25.53 3.58
N GLY A 482 17.30 -25.24 4.88
CA GLY A 482 18.19 -25.84 5.90
C GLY A 482 17.91 -27.33 6.14
N SER A 483 18.77 -28.00 6.91
CA SER A 483 18.60 -29.43 7.25
C SER A 483 17.46 -29.68 8.24
N GLY A 484 16.86 -30.88 8.17
CA GLY A 484 15.89 -31.36 9.16
C GLY A 484 14.48 -30.81 9.03
N VAL A 485 14.11 -30.34 7.83
CA VAL A 485 12.79 -29.72 7.57
C VAL A 485 12.04 -30.46 6.46
N THR A 486 10.76 -30.15 6.28
CA THR A 486 9.83 -30.93 5.43
C THR A 486 9.34 -30.17 4.18
N GLY A 487 9.80 -28.94 3.94
CA GLY A 487 9.26 -28.06 2.90
C GLY A 487 9.63 -28.43 1.46
N ALA A 488 8.91 -29.38 0.86
CA ALA A 488 9.03 -29.71 -0.56
C ALA A 488 8.35 -28.66 -1.47
N TYR A 489 8.66 -28.72 -2.78
CA TYR A 489 7.91 -27.98 -3.80
C TYR A 489 6.82 -28.85 -4.43
N ASN A 490 5.60 -28.34 -4.47
CA ASN A 490 4.44 -29.01 -5.04
C ASN A 490 3.78 -28.11 -6.08
N VAL A 491 3.94 -28.43 -7.37
CA VAL A 491 3.21 -27.75 -8.45
C VAL A 491 1.94 -28.57 -8.70
N THR A 492 0.79 -28.06 -8.28
CA THR A 492 -0.49 -28.81 -8.30
C THR A 492 -1.45 -28.38 -9.41
N GLY A 493 -1.20 -27.24 -10.05
CA GLY A 493 -2.04 -26.75 -11.17
C GLY A 493 -1.58 -25.44 -11.81
N GLY A 494 -0.40 -24.94 -11.45
CA GLY A 494 0.21 -23.76 -12.08
C GLY A 494 1.51 -24.08 -12.78
N ILE A 495 2.29 -23.03 -13.03
CA ILE A 495 3.56 -23.06 -13.75
C ILE A 495 4.67 -22.70 -12.76
N LEU A 496 5.69 -23.55 -12.65
CA LEU A 496 6.96 -23.23 -12.00
C LEU A 496 8.03 -23.02 -13.08
N GLY A 497 8.74 -21.90 -13.01
CA GLY A 497 9.85 -21.64 -13.94
C GLY A 497 10.85 -20.64 -13.36
N GLY A 498 11.67 -20.08 -14.25
CA GLY A 498 12.65 -19.04 -13.93
C GLY A 498 14.06 -19.46 -14.29
N THR A 499 15.03 -18.65 -13.89
CA THR A 499 16.46 -18.82 -14.19
C THR A 499 17.30 -19.03 -12.93
N GLY A 500 16.65 -19.17 -11.78
CA GLY A 500 17.28 -19.23 -10.48
C GLY A 500 17.66 -20.66 -10.05
N THR A 501 17.91 -20.80 -8.76
CA THR A 501 18.27 -22.08 -8.12
C THR A 501 17.33 -22.40 -6.97
N VAL A 502 16.81 -23.63 -6.95
CA VAL A 502 16.11 -24.24 -5.83
C VAL A 502 17.02 -25.31 -5.24
N ASP A 503 17.60 -25.03 -4.07
CA ASP A 503 18.49 -25.92 -3.34
C ASP A 503 17.80 -26.50 -2.09
N LEU A 504 17.45 -27.78 -2.20
CA LEU A 504 16.82 -28.58 -1.16
C LEU A 504 17.74 -29.68 -0.64
N SER A 505 19.02 -29.67 -1.05
CA SER A 505 19.95 -30.77 -0.82
C SER A 505 20.23 -31.04 0.65
N ALA A 506 20.23 -30.01 1.49
CA ALA A 506 20.45 -30.14 2.93
C ALA A 506 19.36 -30.95 3.65
N SER A 507 18.16 -31.07 3.05
CA SER A 507 17.04 -31.87 3.57
C SER A 507 16.62 -33.01 2.64
N ASN A 508 17.32 -33.23 1.52
CA ASN A 508 17.03 -34.27 0.53
C ASN A 508 15.56 -34.27 0.04
N LEU A 509 14.96 -33.08 -0.09
CA LEU A 509 13.57 -32.96 -0.53
C LEU A 509 13.48 -32.91 -2.06
N GLY A 510 12.35 -33.38 -2.58
CA GLY A 510 12.06 -33.38 -4.01
C GLY A 510 11.18 -32.21 -4.45
N VAL A 511 10.99 -32.15 -5.76
CA VAL A 511 10.03 -31.26 -6.44
C VAL A 511 9.03 -32.16 -7.14
N THR A 512 7.74 -31.98 -6.86
CA THR A 512 6.67 -32.75 -7.52
C THR A 512 5.89 -31.86 -8.46
N VAL A 513 5.75 -32.28 -9.71
CA VAL A 513 4.89 -31.67 -10.72
C VAL A 513 3.70 -32.60 -10.94
N ALA A 514 2.52 -32.18 -10.49
CA ALA A 514 1.30 -32.98 -10.56
C ALA A 514 0.65 -32.94 -11.94
N ASN A 515 -0.38 -33.76 -12.13
CA ASN A 515 -1.19 -33.72 -13.36
C ASN A 515 -1.82 -32.33 -13.56
N GLY A 516 -1.66 -31.78 -14.76
CA GLY A 516 -2.15 -30.44 -15.13
C GLY A 516 -1.26 -29.28 -14.66
N ALA A 517 -0.17 -29.56 -13.96
CA ALA A 517 0.86 -28.57 -13.65
C ALA A 517 1.93 -28.54 -14.74
N GLN A 518 2.68 -27.42 -14.81
CA GLN A 518 3.69 -27.22 -15.85
C GLN A 518 5.03 -26.76 -15.26
N LEU A 519 6.11 -27.12 -15.96
CA LEU A 519 7.42 -26.51 -15.82
C LEU A 519 7.73 -25.63 -17.02
N GLU A 520 8.46 -24.55 -16.78
CA GLU A 520 8.85 -23.61 -17.82
C GLU A 520 10.34 -23.29 -17.81
N ALA A 521 10.95 -23.31 -18.99
CA ALA A 521 12.32 -22.85 -19.25
C ALA A 521 12.35 -21.86 -20.42
N ASN A 522 13.24 -20.87 -20.34
CA ASN A 522 13.42 -19.90 -21.41
C ASN A 522 14.68 -20.20 -22.25
N SER A 523 14.93 -19.36 -23.27
CA SER A 523 15.97 -19.58 -24.27
C SER A 523 17.38 -19.20 -23.85
N ALA A 524 17.55 -18.53 -22.71
CA ALA A 524 18.84 -18.09 -22.20
C ALA A 524 19.32 -18.98 -21.05
N ASP A 525 18.43 -19.34 -20.13
CA ASP A 525 18.68 -20.22 -18.99
C ASP A 525 17.37 -20.84 -18.49
N GLY A 526 17.46 -21.98 -17.82
CA GLY A 526 16.33 -22.58 -17.10
C GLY A 526 16.59 -22.73 -15.61
N LEU A 527 15.59 -23.24 -14.91
CA LEU A 527 15.63 -23.40 -13.46
C LEU A 527 16.59 -24.54 -13.05
N SER A 528 17.38 -24.30 -12.00
CA SER A 528 18.29 -25.31 -11.44
C SER A 528 17.74 -25.88 -10.13
N PHE A 529 17.75 -27.21 -10.00
CA PHE A 529 17.29 -27.96 -8.84
C PHE A 529 18.44 -28.77 -8.22
N ILE A 530 18.84 -28.41 -7.01
CA ILE A 530 19.85 -29.15 -6.24
C ILE A 530 19.12 -29.91 -5.14
N LEU A 531 18.90 -31.22 -5.32
CA LEU A 531 17.91 -31.97 -4.52
C LEU A 531 18.53 -32.98 -3.53
N GLY A 532 19.86 -33.10 -3.47
CA GLY A 532 20.50 -34.18 -2.70
C GLY A 532 20.02 -35.54 -3.21
N SER A 533 19.50 -36.40 -2.33
CA SER A 533 18.82 -37.65 -2.71
C SER A 533 17.34 -37.50 -3.09
N GLY A 534 16.80 -36.28 -3.04
CA GLY A 534 15.48 -35.95 -3.57
C GLY A 534 15.42 -35.98 -5.10
N THR A 535 14.21 -35.97 -5.65
CA THR A 535 13.96 -36.14 -7.09
C THR A 535 13.02 -35.07 -7.64
N LEU A 536 13.29 -34.62 -8.87
CA LEU A 536 12.33 -33.89 -9.70
C LEU A 536 11.34 -34.91 -10.30
N ASN A 537 10.17 -35.05 -9.68
CA ASN A 537 9.16 -36.01 -10.10
C ASN A 537 8.19 -35.39 -11.10
N LEU A 538 8.27 -35.85 -12.35
CA LEU A 538 7.45 -35.42 -13.47
C LEU A 538 6.36 -36.45 -13.84
N SER A 539 6.43 -37.66 -13.30
CA SER A 539 5.61 -38.80 -13.73
C SER A 539 4.10 -38.53 -13.78
N ALA A 540 3.58 -37.73 -12.84
CA ALA A 540 2.17 -37.36 -12.82
C ALA A 540 1.81 -36.26 -13.83
N ALA A 541 2.73 -35.32 -14.09
CA ALA A 541 2.54 -34.28 -15.09
C ALA A 541 2.46 -34.84 -16.51
N LEU A 542 3.26 -35.87 -16.78
CA LEU A 542 3.31 -36.58 -18.08
C LEU A 542 2.09 -37.49 -18.34
N ALA A 543 1.20 -37.64 -17.37
CA ALA A 543 -0.10 -38.27 -17.60
C ALA A 543 -1.16 -37.27 -18.09
N SER A 544 -0.80 -35.99 -18.24
CA SER A 544 -1.71 -34.94 -18.67
C SER A 544 -2.00 -35.01 -20.17
N ALA A 545 -3.19 -34.57 -20.58
CA ALA A 545 -3.55 -34.42 -21.99
C ALA A 545 -3.02 -33.12 -22.62
N THR A 546 -2.46 -32.22 -21.82
CA THR A 546 -1.88 -30.96 -22.26
C THR A 546 -0.38 -30.94 -21.98
N PRO A 547 0.43 -30.24 -22.79
CA PRO A 547 1.87 -30.16 -22.56
C PRO A 547 2.20 -29.68 -21.16
N SER A 548 2.99 -30.46 -20.42
CA SER A 548 3.45 -30.10 -19.08
C SER A 548 4.80 -29.37 -19.10
N MET A 549 5.47 -29.31 -20.24
CA MET A 549 6.85 -28.82 -20.36
C MET A 549 6.91 -27.67 -21.37
N LEU A 550 7.02 -26.44 -20.89
CA LEU A 550 7.02 -25.23 -21.70
C LEU A 550 8.47 -24.79 -21.95
N PHE A 551 8.92 -24.80 -23.20
CA PHE A 551 10.30 -24.47 -23.54
C PHE A 551 10.34 -23.39 -24.62
N THR A 552 11.00 -22.27 -24.32
CA THR A 552 11.42 -21.33 -25.38
C THR A 552 12.82 -21.69 -25.83
N LEU A 553 13.01 -22.01 -27.11
CA LEU A 553 14.27 -22.52 -27.66
C LEU A 553 15.07 -21.40 -28.33
N GLY A 554 16.27 -21.12 -27.82
CA GLY A 554 17.22 -20.17 -28.39
C GLY A 554 18.15 -20.82 -29.41
N ALA A 555 19.43 -20.45 -29.39
CA ALA A 555 20.47 -21.20 -30.10
C ALA A 555 20.61 -22.64 -29.55
N PRO A 556 21.02 -23.62 -30.38
CA PRO A 556 21.34 -24.97 -29.90
C PRO A 556 22.29 -24.93 -28.70
N GLY A 557 21.93 -25.66 -27.63
CA GLY A 557 22.65 -25.68 -26.35
C GLY A 557 22.13 -24.72 -25.27
N GLY A 558 21.14 -23.86 -25.54
CA GLY A 558 20.74 -22.76 -24.65
C GLY A 558 19.50 -22.93 -23.74
N SER A 559 18.81 -24.07 -23.72
CA SER A 559 17.51 -24.19 -22.99
C SER A 559 17.47 -25.37 -22.02
N VAL A 560 17.95 -25.17 -20.78
CA VAL A 560 18.24 -26.28 -19.85
C VAL A 560 17.54 -26.14 -18.50
N ILE A 561 16.69 -27.09 -18.12
CA ILE A 561 16.39 -27.35 -16.70
C ILE A 561 17.49 -28.25 -16.15
N THR A 562 18.10 -27.88 -15.02
CA THR A 562 19.17 -28.69 -14.40
C THR A 562 18.64 -29.36 -13.13
N ALA A 563 18.88 -30.65 -12.94
CA ALA A 563 18.54 -31.33 -11.68
C ALA A 563 19.50 -32.50 -11.36
N SER A 564 19.70 -32.81 -10.07
CA SER A 564 20.49 -34.00 -9.67
C SER A 564 19.83 -35.32 -10.08
N SER A 565 18.50 -35.41 -9.97
CA SER A 565 17.74 -36.57 -10.43
C SER A 565 16.36 -36.16 -10.94
N ALA A 566 15.86 -36.87 -11.96
CA ALA A 566 14.48 -36.76 -12.40
C ALA A 566 13.78 -38.13 -12.50
N SER A 567 12.47 -38.14 -12.27
CA SER A 567 11.61 -39.30 -12.55
C SER A 567 10.60 -38.95 -13.63
N ILE A 568 10.67 -39.66 -14.76
CA ILE A 568 9.79 -39.47 -15.92
C ILE A 568 8.72 -40.55 -16.04
N GLY A 569 8.62 -41.46 -15.07
CA GLY A 569 7.70 -42.61 -15.15
C GLY A 569 8.06 -43.60 -16.26
N SER A 570 7.34 -44.71 -16.33
CA SER A 570 7.60 -45.77 -17.32
C SER A 570 6.77 -45.54 -18.57
N GLY A 571 7.41 -45.20 -19.68
CA GLY A 571 6.75 -45.02 -20.97
C GLY A 571 5.92 -43.74 -21.09
N ALA A 572 6.12 -42.78 -20.19
CA ALA A 572 5.24 -41.62 -20.08
C ALA A 572 5.72 -40.39 -20.89
N LEU A 573 7.03 -40.14 -20.98
CA LEU A 573 7.57 -38.95 -21.68
C LEU A 573 7.50 -39.10 -23.21
N ASN A 574 6.68 -38.29 -23.86
CA ASN A 574 6.49 -38.19 -25.31
C ASN A 574 6.81 -36.78 -25.82
N PHE A 575 6.82 -36.60 -27.14
CA PHE A 575 7.01 -35.31 -27.79
C PHE A 575 5.89 -34.32 -27.42
N ASP A 576 4.65 -34.79 -27.34
CA ASP A 576 3.46 -33.97 -27.08
C ASP A 576 3.37 -33.45 -25.63
N ASP A 577 4.21 -33.96 -24.72
CA ASP A 577 4.35 -33.40 -23.36
C ASP A 577 5.06 -32.04 -23.37
N PHE A 578 5.69 -31.69 -24.49
CA PHE A 578 6.41 -30.44 -24.68
C PHE A 578 5.63 -29.44 -25.54
N SER A 579 5.66 -28.18 -25.13
CA SER A 579 5.30 -27.04 -25.96
C SER A 579 6.55 -26.23 -26.24
N PHE A 580 6.98 -26.22 -27.49
CA PHE A 580 8.16 -25.48 -27.93
C PHE A 580 7.76 -24.14 -28.55
N THR A 581 8.35 -23.06 -28.05
CA THR A 581 8.26 -21.72 -28.64
C THR A 581 9.61 -21.33 -29.22
N LYS A 582 9.62 -20.78 -30.43
CA LYS A 582 10.84 -20.27 -31.07
C LYS A 582 11.35 -19.02 -30.34
N GLY A 583 12.60 -19.06 -29.89
CA GLY A 583 13.36 -17.92 -29.39
C GLY A 583 14.40 -17.42 -30.40
N GLU A 584 15.16 -16.40 -30.00
CA GLU A 584 16.25 -15.85 -30.81
C GLU A 584 17.37 -16.89 -30.99
N GLY A 585 17.86 -17.04 -32.23
CA GLY A 585 18.93 -18.00 -32.56
C GLY A 585 18.47 -19.44 -32.82
N PHE A 586 17.16 -19.72 -32.76
CA PHE A 586 16.63 -21.05 -33.06
C PHE A 586 16.99 -21.54 -34.46
N GLY A 587 17.43 -22.80 -34.53
CA GLY A 587 17.72 -23.50 -35.77
C GLY A 587 18.00 -25.01 -35.56
N PRO A 588 18.44 -25.71 -36.61
CA PRO A 588 18.82 -27.11 -36.53
C PRO A 588 19.93 -27.35 -35.49
N GLY A 589 19.84 -28.45 -34.74
CA GLY A 589 20.82 -28.78 -33.71
C GLY A 589 20.23 -29.59 -32.55
N ALA A 590 21.08 -29.93 -31.59
CA ALA A 590 20.69 -30.60 -30.36
C ALA A 590 20.45 -29.57 -29.25
N TYR A 591 19.33 -29.70 -28.56
CA TYR A 591 18.92 -28.88 -27.42
C TYR A 591 18.83 -29.78 -26.20
N VAL A 592 19.66 -29.52 -25.19
CA VAL A 592 19.58 -30.22 -23.90
C VAL A 592 18.41 -29.64 -23.12
N LEU A 593 17.26 -30.30 -23.10
CA LEU A 593 16.07 -29.80 -22.37
C LEU A 593 16.22 -30.01 -20.86
N PHE A 594 16.78 -31.16 -20.47
CA PHE A 594 17.09 -31.50 -19.09
C PHE A 594 18.54 -31.94 -18.97
N ASN A 595 19.31 -31.26 -18.12
CA ASN A 595 20.66 -31.66 -17.72
C ASN A 595 20.58 -32.38 -16.36
N LEU A 596 20.84 -33.68 -16.36
CA LEU A 596 20.58 -34.57 -15.24
C LEU A 596 21.80 -35.41 -14.89
N THR A 597 22.06 -35.59 -13.59
CA THR A 597 23.03 -36.60 -13.12
C THR A 597 22.45 -38.01 -13.19
N SER A 598 21.14 -38.15 -13.01
CA SER A 598 20.43 -39.43 -13.03
C SER A 598 18.99 -39.28 -13.49
N ILE A 599 18.47 -40.32 -14.15
CA ILE A 599 17.09 -40.38 -14.61
C ILE A 599 16.48 -41.74 -14.26
N SER A 600 15.22 -41.74 -13.81
CA SER A 600 14.42 -42.95 -13.58
C SER A 600 13.18 -42.95 -14.46
N GLY A 601 12.85 -44.12 -15.03
CA GLY A 601 11.76 -44.29 -15.98
C GLY A 601 12.24 -44.50 -17.42
N THR A 602 11.31 -44.47 -18.37
CA THR A 602 11.60 -44.66 -19.80
C THR A 602 10.77 -43.70 -20.65
N LEU A 603 11.32 -43.34 -21.82
CA LEU A 603 10.58 -42.62 -22.85
C LEU A 603 9.34 -43.40 -23.30
N GLY A 604 8.32 -42.67 -23.76
CA GLY A 604 7.14 -43.21 -24.43
C GLY A 604 7.40 -43.57 -25.89
N SER A 605 6.33 -43.81 -26.63
CA SER A 605 6.39 -44.28 -28.03
C SER A 605 6.33 -43.16 -29.06
N SER A 606 5.80 -41.98 -28.70
CA SER A 606 5.56 -40.87 -29.63
C SER A 606 6.64 -39.80 -29.45
N LEU A 607 7.82 -40.01 -30.03
CA LEU A 607 9.01 -39.19 -29.77
C LEU A 607 9.35 -38.18 -30.88
N THR A 608 8.59 -38.16 -31.97
CA THR A 608 8.87 -37.31 -33.13
C THR A 608 7.74 -36.32 -33.37
N GLY A 609 8.09 -35.10 -33.76
CA GLY A 609 7.15 -34.06 -34.16
C GLY A 609 7.84 -32.96 -34.96
N THR A 610 7.28 -31.76 -34.95
CA THR A 610 7.88 -30.59 -35.61
C THR A 610 7.98 -29.41 -34.65
N VAL A 611 9.08 -28.66 -34.72
CA VAL A 611 9.25 -27.37 -34.03
C VAL A 611 9.53 -26.31 -35.09
N ASP A 612 8.66 -25.31 -35.18
CA ASP A 612 8.74 -24.25 -36.20
C ASP A 612 8.88 -24.82 -37.64
N GLY A 613 8.18 -25.92 -37.93
CA GLY A 613 8.22 -26.61 -39.23
C GLY A 613 9.42 -27.53 -39.46
N LEU A 614 10.36 -27.62 -38.53
CA LEU A 614 11.52 -28.52 -38.62
C LEU A 614 11.23 -29.85 -37.91
N ASN A 615 11.49 -30.96 -38.59
CA ASN A 615 11.39 -32.30 -38.00
C ASN A 615 12.26 -32.38 -36.75
N SER A 616 11.68 -32.87 -35.67
CA SER A 616 12.32 -32.87 -34.36
C SER A 616 12.04 -34.16 -33.61
N THR A 617 13.01 -34.62 -32.82
CA THR A 617 12.93 -35.89 -32.09
C THR A 617 13.41 -35.73 -30.65
N ILE A 618 12.67 -36.28 -29.69
CA ILE A 618 13.06 -36.41 -28.28
C ILE A 618 13.86 -37.69 -28.07
N GLY A 619 14.95 -37.62 -27.32
CA GLY A 619 15.78 -38.77 -26.96
C GLY A 619 16.49 -38.60 -25.62
N LEU A 620 17.18 -39.66 -25.20
CA LEU A 620 18.07 -39.65 -24.04
C LEU A 620 19.52 -39.74 -24.49
N SER A 621 20.40 -38.94 -23.88
CA SER A 621 21.86 -39.02 -24.05
C SER A 621 22.54 -38.66 -22.73
N ASP A 622 23.38 -39.54 -22.19
CA ASP A 622 24.10 -39.33 -20.92
C ASP A 622 23.19 -38.87 -19.77
N ASN A 623 22.07 -39.57 -19.56
CA ASN A 623 20.97 -39.24 -18.62
C ASN A 623 20.17 -37.97 -18.94
N ASN A 624 20.57 -37.18 -19.93
CA ASN A 624 19.90 -35.95 -20.32
C ASN A 624 18.72 -36.21 -21.28
N ILE A 625 17.71 -35.35 -21.22
CA ILE A 625 16.62 -35.32 -22.22
C ILE A 625 17.01 -34.32 -23.30
N ILE A 626 17.11 -34.79 -24.55
CA ILE A 626 17.58 -34.02 -25.70
C ILE A 626 16.47 -33.90 -26.74
N LEU A 627 16.27 -32.70 -27.26
CA LEU A 627 15.54 -32.47 -28.51
C LEU A 627 16.55 -32.31 -29.64
N THR A 628 16.44 -33.15 -30.66
CA THR A 628 17.22 -33.02 -31.90
C THR A 628 16.34 -32.42 -32.98
N VAL A 629 16.69 -31.21 -33.45
CA VAL A 629 16.01 -30.51 -34.53
C VAL A 629 16.80 -30.72 -35.83
N ALA A 630 16.17 -31.32 -36.83
CA ALA A 630 16.79 -31.61 -38.11
C ALA A 630 16.96 -30.34 -38.95
N SER A 631 17.92 -30.39 -39.89
CA SER A 631 17.98 -29.40 -40.97
C SER A 631 16.78 -29.55 -41.89
N ALA A 632 16.34 -28.44 -42.48
CA ALA A 632 15.31 -28.48 -43.51
C ALA A 632 15.77 -29.38 -44.67
N ILE A 633 15.03 -30.45 -44.95
CA ILE A 633 15.25 -31.26 -46.15
C ILE A 633 14.72 -30.41 -47.32
N PRO A 634 15.54 -30.02 -48.32
CA PRO A 634 15.03 -29.27 -49.46
C PRO A 634 13.96 -30.10 -50.17
N GLU A 635 12.80 -29.51 -50.44
CA GLU A 635 11.72 -30.24 -51.12
C GLU A 635 12.21 -30.81 -52.47
N PRO A 636 11.71 -31.97 -52.91
CA PRO A 636 12.08 -32.57 -54.20
C PRO A 636 11.95 -31.59 -55.38
N SER A 637 11.02 -30.63 -55.27
CA SER A 637 10.78 -29.57 -56.24
C SER A 637 12.02 -28.68 -56.46
N ALA A 638 12.78 -28.37 -55.40
CA ALA A 638 14.00 -27.56 -55.47
C ALA A 638 15.12 -28.27 -56.24
N TYR A 639 15.27 -29.59 -56.05
CA TYR A 639 16.21 -30.40 -56.84
C TYR A 639 15.76 -30.56 -58.28
N SER A 640 14.45 -30.70 -58.52
CA SER A 640 13.91 -30.83 -59.88
C SER A 640 13.95 -29.53 -60.69
N ALA A 641 13.90 -28.35 -60.06
CA ALA A 641 14.07 -27.07 -60.72
C ALA A 641 15.52 -26.83 -61.17
N VAL A 642 16.50 -27.23 -60.35
CA VAL A 642 17.93 -27.16 -60.70
C VAL A 642 18.29 -28.16 -61.80
N LEU A 643 17.77 -29.39 -61.72
CA LEU A 643 17.94 -30.39 -62.78
C LEU A 643 17.17 -30.03 -64.06
N GLY A 644 15.99 -29.41 -63.93
CA GLY A 644 15.19 -28.91 -65.05
C GLY A 644 15.86 -27.75 -65.79
N LEU A 645 16.42 -26.78 -65.07
CA LEU A 645 17.20 -25.68 -65.65
C LEU A 645 18.52 -26.17 -66.27
N GLY A 646 19.22 -27.10 -65.61
CA GLY A 646 20.41 -27.75 -66.15
C GLY A 646 20.13 -28.57 -67.41
N GLY A 647 19.00 -29.28 -67.45
CA GLY A 647 18.53 -30.03 -68.63
C GLY A 647 18.17 -29.13 -69.80
N ILE A 648 17.52 -27.97 -69.55
CA ILE A 648 17.19 -26.98 -70.58
C ILE A 648 18.46 -26.30 -71.11
N ALA A 649 19.45 -25.98 -70.27
CA ALA A 649 20.73 -25.42 -70.70
C ALA A 649 21.56 -26.43 -71.55
N LEU A 650 21.52 -27.72 -71.20
CA LEU A 650 22.18 -28.78 -71.97
C LEU A 650 21.46 -29.06 -73.30
N ALA A 651 20.13 -28.95 -73.34
CA ALA A 651 19.35 -29.05 -74.58
C ALA A 651 19.55 -27.82 -75.50
N ALA A 652 19.72 -26.62 -74.94
CA ALA A 652 19.99 -25.40 -75.69
C ALA A 652 21.41 -25.38 -76.30
N THR A 653 22.40 -26.00 -75.66
CA THR A 653 23.75 -26.15 -76.21
C THR A 653 23.86 -27.26 -77.27
N ARG A 654 23.06 -28.33 -77.17
CA ARG A 654 22.96 -29.36 -78.24
C ARG A 654 22.28 -28.87 -79.53
N ARG A 655 21.40 -27.86 -79.47
CA ARG A 655 20.78 -27.25 -80.67
C ARG A 655 21.67 -26.29 -81.46
N ARG A 656 22.89 -25.98 -80.98
CA ARG A 656 23.88 -25.17 -81.70
C ARG A 656 25.00 -26.01 -82.32
N ARG A 657 24.67 -27.08 -83.04
CA ARG A 657 25.58 -27.69 -84.03
C ARG A 657 25.12 -27.26 -85.44
N PRO A 658 25.99 -26.65 -86.25
CA PRO A 658 25.62 -25.96 -87.48
C PRO A 658 25.25 -26.96 -88.58
N MET A 659 24.25 -26.60 -89.40
CA MET A 659 24.18 -27.08 -90.78
C MET A 659 24.87 -26.01 -91.66
N VAL A 660 25.71 -26.51 -92.57
CA VAL A 660 26.66 -25.86 -93.49
C VAL A 660 28.05 -25.62 -92.89
#